data_AF-G0MBA4-F1
#
_entry.id   AF-G0MBA4-F1
#
_cell.length_a   1.000
_cell.length_b   1.000
_cell.length_c   1.000
_cell.angle_alpha   90.00
_cell.angle_beta   90.00
_cell.angle_gamma   90.00
#
_symmetry.space_group_name_H-M   'P 1'
#
loop_
_entity.id
_entity.type
_entity.pdbx_description
1 polymer ?
#
loop_
_entity_poly.entity_id
_entity_poly.type
_entity_poly.pdbx_seq_one_letter_code
_entity_poly.pdbx_strand_id
1 'polypeptide(L)'
;MDIPTLHSLCIQSIATHIKNGSKFDDVLEDDEKDEFVQCCRSKNENNTQRAVLELFTSWKFRQIYMGSNLLSALVDNIEMDSVERLGIVLVKQETLQRIRNQLVEKYGTQSLNVDILKLIEMFIKPENRGKLRHLDLTACDIQSRRDMFAEVTQTMKQFILIAIFHKMARLFPNITALVLNSTKLTNQNLNDVCRSYPNLTQLRVVNNVFNDLSGISVLRNLVILNMAGCHIANGYKMRGIFTLNSLRVLDISSVRVRPLSRNLTKYLSCDQALPQLEFIDVSCNAVTKDQLKKLVQTHPTLSTVILIGTPLQARAQFEDHDVELITVQNLKFCIRAMRYYPKAMTANKTRVMTRMMNFLVQSYKSQEESVLKKCLQELLNIERYDYSSAQRQPIGCLLQLCRNGRIDKFSFAEVQKILYLFLNVCPSIKRVEDFSNDVFRLQLSIWKCISSSKTILKHTGNAEHLCRKAVEVMKQYPQSVSLSLWHTCFQVMQSVFNQSSEAIQSICTDSVFIKKFLMRTMTLIHIKHVVSIEACKFANILILKSANIIDRDDLTTYSCALLNGSIKIGENELHQTTVLNYMQNIIDSKRLIPDAYFRSSFFPGLTNLVERPALRAQKLVIMFFCWLKHYYECSAQNGVLESLSQMEAKATPIVNTIYWYRPTGNGILDIYEYLERHGRGEVAEWARWILNRVRRNAPPAVGVQPVERN
;
A
#
# COMPACT_ATOMS: atom_id res chain seq x y z
N MET A 1 -9.22 -0.26 -19.10
CA MET A 1 -9.37 0.46 -17.82
C MET A 1 -10.86 0.58 -17.56
N ASP A 2 -11.41 0.04 -16.47
CA ASP A 2 -12.45 0.81 -15.78
C ASP A 2 -11.70 1.25 -14.52
N ILE A 3 -10.94 2.35 -14.60
CA ILE A 3 -11.42 3.72 -14.29
C ILE A 3 -12.29 3.61 -13.03
N PRO A 4 -11.91 4.21 -11.88
CA PRO A 4 -12.88 4.39 -10.80
C PRO A 4 -14.14 4.93 -11.46
N THR A 5 -15.32 4.45 -11.05
CA THR A 5 -16.58 4.89 -11.68
C THR A 5 -16.49 6.40 -11.89
N LEU A 6 -16.93 6.90 -13.04
CA LEU A 6 -16.84 8.34 -13.33
C LEU A 6 -17.31 9.14 -12.10
N HIS A 7 -18.33 8.62 -11.43
CA HIS A 7 -18.78 8.92 -10.09
C HIS A 7 -17.69 9.01 -9.00
N SER A 8 -16.99 7.94 -8.62
CA SER A 8 -15.94 7.99 -7.57
C SER A 8 -14.74 8.86 -7.99
N LEU A 9 -14.36 8.90 -9.27
CA LEU A 9 -13.37 9.85 -9.78
C LEU A 9 -13.84 11.30 -9.65
N CYS A 10 -15.11 11.56 -9.94
CA CYS A 10 -15.72 12.87 -9.74
C CYS A 10 -15.69 13.24 -8.26
N ILE A 11 -16.07 12.35 -7.34
CA ILE A 11 -16.01 12.61 -5.89
C ILE A 11 -14.57 12.91 -5.43
N GLN A 12 -13.58 12.13 -5.89
CA GLN A 12 -12.16 12.38 -5.58
C GLN A 12 -11.64 13.69 -6.20
N SER A 13 -12.07 14.01 -7.41
CA SER A 13 -11.74 15.25 -8.10
C SER A 13 -12.35 16.45 -7.37
N ILE A 14 -13.63 16.38 -7.02
CA ILE A 14 -14.34 17.38 -6.20
C ILE A 14 -13.59 17.57 -4.88
N ALA A 15 -13.22 16.49 -4.19
CA ALA A 15 -12.43 16.57 -2.94
C ALA A 15 -11.08 17.26 -3.15
N THR A 16 -10.45 17.09 -4.32
CA THR A 16 -9.20 17.77 -4.67
C THR A 16 -9.42 19.25 -4.99
N HIS A 17 -10.47 19.60 -5.72
CA HIS A 17 -10.83 20.99 -6.04
C HIS A 17 -11.18 21.79 -4.78
N ILE A 18 -11.95 21.20 -3.87
CA ILE A 18 -12.31 21.85 -2.60
C ILE A 18 -11.07 22.00 -1.70
N LYS A 19 -10.18 21.00 -1.67
CA LYS A 19 -8.86 21.14 -0.99
C LYS A 19 -8.03 22.30 -1.52
N ASN A 20 -8.20 22.64 -2.80
CA ASN A 20 -7.54 23.77 -3.45
C ASN A 20 -8.32 25.10 -3.31
N GLY A 21 -9.36 25.14 -2.46
CA GLY A 21 -10.12 26.35 -2.14
C GLY A 21 -11.30 26.64 -3.08
N SER A 22 -11.70 25.69 -3.93
CA SER A 22 -12.90 25.84 -4.75
C SER A 22 -14.17 25.63 -3.92
N LYS A 23 -15.19 26.48 -4.12
CA LYS A 23 -16.53 26.27 -3.54
C LYS A 23 -17.28 25.22 -4.35
N PHE A 24 -18.15 24.46 -3.69
CA PHE A 24 -18.96 23.43 -4.34
C PHE A 24 -20.37 23.43 -3.77
N ASP A 25 -21.36 23.44 -4.65
CA ASP A 25 -22.78 23.48 -4.28
C ASP A 25 -23.28 22.10 -3.80
N ASP A 26 -24.34 22.08 -3.00
CA ASP A 26 -24.93 20.84 -2.43
C ASP A 26 -25.69 20.03 -3.50
N VAL A 27 -24.95 19.29 -4.33
CA VAL A 27 -25.50 18.46 -5.43
C VAL A 27 -25.33 16.95 -5.16
N LEU A 28 -24.60 16.57 -4.12
CA LEU A 28 -24.31 15.16 -3.82
C LEU A 28 -25.45 14.48 -3.04
N GLU A 29 -25.75 13.23 -3.38
CA GLU A 29 -26.62 12.35 -2.59
C GLU A 29 -25.96 11.95 -1.25
N ASP A 30 -26.75 11.49 -0.28
CA ASP A 30 -26.28 11.25 1.10
C ASP A 30 -25.14 10.21 1.19
N ASP A 31 -25.14 9.19 0.34
CA ASP A 31 -24.08 8.18 0.26
C ASP A 31 -22.80 8.70 -0.41
N GLU A 32 -22.95 9.55 -1.42
CA GLU A 32 -21.84 10.26 -2.07
C GLU A 32 -21.15 11.25 -1.12
N LYS A 33 -21.95 11.92 -0.28
CA LYS A 33 -21.45 12.80 0.80
C LYS A 33 -20.60 12.03 1.80
N ASP A 34 -21.04 10.83 2.20
CA ASP A 34 -20.27 9.96 3.08
C ASP A 34 -18.94 9.52 2.43
N GLU A 35 -18.96 9.09 1.15
CA GLU A 35 -17.74 8.73 0.41
C GLU A 35 -16.78 9.92 0.28
N PHE A 36 -17.31 11.11 0.00
CA PHE A 36 -16.57 12.36 -0.06
C PHE A 36 -15.86 12.67 1.28
N VAL A 37 -16.59 12.63 2.40
CA VAL A 37 -16.03 12.88 3.73
C VAL A 37 -14.90 11.89 4.03
N GLN A 38 -15.03 10.63 3.62
CA GLN A 38 -13.96 9.62 3.76
C GLN A 38 -12.73 9.96 2.91
N CYS A 39 -12.90 10.41 1.67
CA CYS A 39 -11.80 10.85 0.80
C CYS A 39 -10.98 11.99 1.41
N CYS A 40 -11.64 12.87 2.15
CA CYS A 40 -11.00 13.96 2.88
C CYS A 40 -10.22 13.52 4.13
N ARG A 41 -10.46 12.32 4.69
CA ARG A 41 -9.74 11.80 5.87
C ARG A 41 -8.29 11.43 5.62
N SER A 42 -7.90 11.21 4.36
CA SER A 42 -6.61 10.59 4.01
C SER A 42 -5.39 11.50 4.19
N LYS A 43 -5.55 12.81 4.39
CA LYS A 43 -4.44 13.77 4.52
C LYS A 43 -4.73 14.80 5.60
N ASN A 44 -3.92 14.78 6.65
CA ASN A 44 -3.99 15.69 7.80
C ASN A 44 -3.42 17.07 7.44
N GLU A 45 -4.04 17.74 6.46
CA GLU A 45 -3.64 19.08 5.99
C GLU A 45 -4.67 20.10 6.46
N ASN A 46 -4.23 21.19 7.09
CA ASN A 46 -5.10 22.25 7.64
C ASN A 46 -6.12 22.79 6.61
N ASN A 47 -5.74 22.85 5.33
CA ASN A 47 -6.62 23.26 4.25
C ASN A 47 -7.78 22.27 4.02
N THR A 48 -7.53 20.97 4.20
CA THR A 48 -8.57 19.94 4.11
C THR A 48 -9.59 20.07 5.24
N GLN A 49 -9.13 20.40 6.45
CA GLN A 49 -10.04 20.59 7.59
C GLN A 49 -10.97 21.79 7.39
N ARG A 50 -10.44 22.93 6.90
CA ARG A 50 -11.24 24.13 6.61
C ARG A 50 -12.29 23.88 5.51
N ALA A 51 -11.88 23.25 4.40
CA ALA A 51 -12.76 22.85 3.31
C ALA A 51 -13.92 21.94 3.79
N VAL A 52 -13.59 20.92 4.59
CA VAL A 52 -14.59 20.00 5.16
C VAL A 52 -15.55 20.76 6.08
N LEU A 53 -15.05 21.70 6.87
CA LEU A 53 -15.86 22.52 7.77
C LEU A 53 -16.88 23.39 7.01
N GLU A 54 -16.45 24.07 5.94
CA GLU A 54 -17.33 24.89 5.09
C GLU A 54 -18.46 24.04 4.45
N LEU A 55 -18.16 22.79 4.09
CA LEU A 55 -19.16 21.85 3.59
C LEU A 55 -20.13 21.39 4.67
N PHE A 56 -19.64 21.08 5.87
CA PHE A 56 -20.52 20.70 6.99
C PHE A 56 -21.49 21.82 7.39
N THR A 57 -21.10 23.08 7.19
CA THR A 57 -21.99 24.23 7.44
C THR A 57 -22.98 24.50 6.32
N SER A 58 -22.68 24.10 5.08
CA SER A 58 -23.53 24.39 3.91
C SER A 58 -24.45 23.24 3.51
N TRP A 59 -24.08 21.99 3.81
CA TRP A 59 -24.83 20.81 3.39
C TRP A 59 -25.76 20.27 4.47
N LYS A 60 -26.91 19.76 4.03
CA LYS A 60 -27.81 18.97 4.88
C LYS A 60 -27.44 17.50 4.75
N PHE A 61 -27.08 16.88 5.86
CA PHE A 61 -26.76 15.45 5.94
C PHE A 61 -27.87 14.70 6.67
N ARG A 62 -28.36 13.60 6.09
CA ARG A 62 -29.20 12.64 6.83
C ARG A 62 -28.39 11.62 7.62
N GLN A 63 -27.19 11.32 7.15
CA GLN A 63 -26.29 10.33 7.75
C GLN A 63 -24.88 10.92 7.85
N ILE A 64 -24.23 10.72 9.00
CA ILE A 64 -22.86 11.16 9.24
C ILE A 64 -22.13 10.15 10.10
N TYR A 65 -20.92 9.77 9.70
CA TYR A 65 -19.99 9.02 10.54
C TYR A 65 -18.73 9.87 10.79
N MET A 66 -18.28 9.97 12.04
CA MET A 66 -17.12 10.76 12.46
C MET A 66 -16.18 9.92 13.33
N GLY A 67 -14.89 9.98 13.02
CA GLY A 67 -13.83 9.41 13.86
C GLY A 67 -13.14 10.47 14.74
N SER A 68 -12.28 10.03 15.65
CA SER A 68 -11.55 10.88 16.62
C SER A 68 -10.90 12.13 16.01
N ASN A 69 -10.30 12.01 14.83
CA ASN A 69 -9.53 13.11 14.21
C ASN A 69 -10.43 14.21 13.62
N LEU A 70 -11.59 13.81 13.10
CA LEU A 70 -12.54 14.76 12.51
C LEU A 70 -13.31 15.49 13.62
N LEU A 71 -13.64 14.81 14.71
CA LEU A 71 -14.37 15.38 15.84
C LEU A 71 -13.70 16.62 16.45
N SER A 72 -12.37 16.59 16.64
CA SER A 72 -11.64 17.76 17.16
C SER A 72 -11.66 18.97 16.23
N ALA A 73 -11.88 18.77 14.93
CA ALA A 73 -11.99 19.88 13.98
C ALA A 73 -13.43 20.44 13.91
N LEU A 74 -14.42 19.59 14.18
CA LEU A 74 -15.83 19.91 13.96
C LEU A 74 -16.58 20.41 15.20
N VAL A 75 -16.03 20.22 16.39
CA VAL A 75 -16.73 20.48 17.67
C VAL A 75 -17.23 21.93 17.82
N ASP A 76 -16.66 22.84 17.04
CA ASP A 76 -16.86 24.28 17.13
C ASP A 76 -17.88 24.87 16.15
N ASN A 77 -18.27 24.14 15.10
CA ASN A 77 -18.88 24.77 13.92
C ASN A 77 -20.03 23.97 13.28
N ILE A 78 -20.56 22.93 13.92
CA ILE A 78 -21.68 22.19 13.34
C ILE A 78 -22.83 22.03 14.30
N GLU A 79 -23.96 22.62 13.91
CA GLU A 79 -25.28 22.28 14.42
C GLU A 79 -26.08 21.61 13.30
N MET A 80 -26.40 20.32 13.46
CA MET A 80 -26.94 19.49 12.37
C MET A 80 -28.47 19.43 12.40
N ASP A 81 -29.12 19.79 11.28
CA ASP A 81 -30.58 20.00 11.22
C ASP A 81 -31.42 18.83 10.70
N SER A 82 -30.79 17.75 10.23
CA SER A 82 -31.51 16.65 9.54
C SER A 82 -30.93 15.26 9.76
N VAL A 83 -30.07 15.07 10.77
CA VAL A 83 -29.37 13.80 10.98
C VAL A 83 -30.30 12.74 11.57
N GLU A 84 -30.58 11.71 10.78
CA GLU A 84 -31.30 10.51 11.19
C GLU A 84 -30.34 9.40 11.64
N ARG A 85 -29.08 9.45 11.18
CA ARG A 85 -28.07 8.44 11.47
C ARG A 85 -26.74 9.09 11.85
N LEU A 86 -26.31 8.89 13.07
CA LEU A 86 -25.06 9.44 13.58
C LEU A 86 -24.12 8.32 14.03
N GLY A 87 -22.89 8.33 13.53
CA GLY A 87 -21.81 7.51 14.04
C GLY A 87 -20.69 8.36 14.61
N ILE A 88 -20.32 8.10 15.86
CA ILE A 88 -19.15 8.66 16.54
C ILE A 88 -18.30 7.45 16.94
N VAL A 89 -17.15 7.28 16.31
CA VAL A 89 -16.34 6.05 16.47
C VAL A 89 -14.92 6.35 16.96
N LEU A 90 -14.35 5.40 17.71
CA LEU A 90 -12.96 5.44 18.20
C LEU A 90 -12.64 6.63 19.13
N VAL A 91 -13.63 7.16 19.85
CA VAL A 91 -13.44 8.29 20.77
C VAL A 91 -13.01 7.78 22.14
N LYS A 92 -11.73 7.95 22.47
CA LYS A 92 -11.14 7.60 23.77
C LYS A 92 -11.02 8.84 24.67
N GLN A 93 -10.69 8.65 25.96
CA GLN A 93 -10.43 9.75 26.91
C GLN A 93 -9.46 10.80 26.38
N GLU A 94 -8.34 10.37 25.78
CA GLU A 94 -7.36 11.29 25.20
C GLU A 94 -7.96 12.20 24.11
N THR A 95 -8.98 11.73 23.40
CA THR A 95 -9.70 12.53 22.40
C THR A 95 -10.66 13.50 23.08
N LEU A 96 -11.41 13.03 24.08
CA LEU A 96 -12.29 13.88 24.88
C LEU A 96 -11.52 14.99 25.59
N GLN A 97 -10.34 14.68 26.17
CA GLN A 97 -9.49 15.65 26.84
C GLN A 97 -8.91 16.69 25.86
N ARG A 98 -8.51 16.26 24.66
CA ARG A 98 -8.05 17.19 23.61
C ARG A 98 -9.17 18.16 23.22
N ILE A 99 -10.37 17.65 22.99
CA ILE A 99 -11.55 18.47 22.66
C ILE A 99 -11.87 19.42 23.82
N ARG A 100 -11.83 18.92 25.07
CA ARG A 100 -12.02 19.75 26.26
C ARG A 100 -11.01 20.90 26.30
N ASN A 101 -9.73 20.62 26.12
CA ASN A 101 -8.69 21.64 26.13
C ASN A 101 -8.94 22.71 25.06
N GLN A 102 -9.33 22.30 23.84
CA GLN A 102 -9.69 23.22 22.75
C GLN A 102 -10.87 24.12 23.12
N LEU A 103 -11.92 23.55 23.72
CA LEU A 103 -13.08 24.31 24.16
C LEU A 103 -12.75 25.26 25.32
N VAL A 104 -11.89 24.84 26.25
CA VAL A 104 -11.42 25.69 27.37
C VAL A 104 -10.58 26.85 26.85
N GLU A 105 -9.63 26.60 25.94
CA GLU A 105 -8.80 27.63 25.31
C GLU A 105 -9.64 28.68 24.59
N LYS A 106 -10.72 28.26 23.91
CA LYS A 106 -11.55 29.14 23.11
C LYS A 106 -12.59 29.92 23.92
N TYR A 107 -13.27 29.25 24.85
CA TYR A 107 -14.41 29.82 25.60
C TYR A 107 -14.07 30.20 27.05
N GLY A 108 -12.83 30.00 27.50
CA GLY A 108 -12.35 30.37 28.83
C GLY A 108 -12.99 29.60 30.00
N THR A 109 -13.80 28.57 29.73
CA THR A 109 -14.62 27.89 30.74
C THR A 109 -13.97 26.59 31.21
N GLN A 110 -13.19 26.66 32.30
CA GLN A 110 -12.52 25.49 32.90
C GLN A 110 -13.49 24.38 33.38
N SER A 111 -14.76 24.71 33.59
CA SER A 111 -15.81 23.81 34.10
C SER A 111 -16.48 22.92 33.04
N LEU A 112 -16.09 23.00 31.76
CA LEU A 112 -16.73 22.21 30.71
C LEU A 112 -16.34 20.73 30.83
N ASN A 113 -17.26 19.90 31.33
CA ASN A 113 -17.10 18.44 31.33
C ASN A 113 -17.56 17.89 29.98
N VAL A 114 -16.62 17.42 29.15
CA VAL A 114 -16.88 16.88 27.81
C VAL A 114 -16.88 15.35 27.89
N ASP A 115 -18.07 14.76 27.87
CA ASP A 115 -18.25 13.33 27.66
C ASP A 115 -18.89 13.05 26.29
N ILE A 116 -19.04 11.77 25.94
CA ILE A 116 -19.67 11.35 24.68
C ILE A 116 -21.07 11.93 24.52
N LEU A 117 -21.84 12.01 25.60
CA LEU A 117 -23.20 12.52 25.54
C LEU A 117 -23.20 14.01 25.24
N LYS A 118 -22.32 14.77 25.88
CA LYS A 118 -22.15 16.20 25.63
C LYS A 118 -21.72 16.45 24.19
N LEU A 119 -20.84 15.61 23.63
CA LEU A 119 -20.48 15.68 22.21
C LEU A 119 -21.70 15.49 21.30
N ILE A 120 -22.51 14.46 21.52
CA ILE A 120 -23.73 14.23 20.72
C ILE A 120 -24.71 15.41 20.87
N GLU A 121 -24.86 15.94 22.09
CA GLU A 121 -25.70 17.12 22.35
C GLU A 121 -25.23 18.37 21.61
N MET A 122 -23.92 18.53 21.39
CA MET A 122 -23.33 19.64 20.63
C MET A 122 -23.57 19.51 19.13
N PHE A 123 -23.58 18.28 18.60
CA PHE A 123 -23.81 18.07 17.16
C PHE A 123 -25.28 18.16 16.74
N ILE A 124 -26.22 17.78 17.62
CA ILE A 124 -27.64 17.70 17.27
C ILE A 124 -28.45 18.74 18.04
N LYS A 125 -29.02 19.71 17.31
CA LYS A 125 -29.90 20.73 17.88
C LYS A 125 -31.10 20.11 18.62
N PRO A 126 -31.56 20.70 19.73
CA PRO A 126 -32.66 20.18 20.54
C PRO A 126 -33.91 19.77 19.74
N GLU A 127 -34.34 20.58 18.78
CA GLU A 127 -35.51 20.37 17.92
C GLU A 127 -35.34 19.20 16.94
N ASN A 128 -34.10 18.79 16.65
CA ASN A 128 -33.79 17.71 15.71
C ASN A 128 -33.47 16.38 16.38
N ARG A 129 -33.33 16.35 17.71
CA ARG A 129 -33.01 15.11 18.44
C ARG A 129 -34.08 14.02 18.26
N GLY A 130 -35.33 14.42 18.04
CA GLY A 130 -36.44 13.53 17.71
C GLY A 130 -36.35 12.89 16.32
N LYS A 131 -35.44 13.32 15.44
CA LYS A 131 -35.22 12.73 14.11
C LYS A 131 -34.19 11.61 14.12
N LEU A 132 -33.31 11.55 15.12
CA LEU A 132 -32.28 10.51 15.19
C LEU A 132 -32.92 9.13 15.36
N ARG A 133 -32.56 8.19 14.46
CA ARG A 133 -33.03 6.80 14.44
C ARG A 133 -31.90 5.79 14.65
N HIS A 134 -30.68 6.11 14.20
CA HIS A 134 -29.51 5.25 14.32
C HIS A 134 -28.38 5.97 15.03
N LEU A 135 -27.84 5.35 16.07
CA LEU A 135 -26.66 5.83 16.79
C LEU A 135 -25.57 4.74 16.83
N ASP A 136 -24.37 5.07 16.37
CA ASP A 136 -23.19 4.20 16.43
C ASP A 136 -22.09 4.83 17.30
N LEU A 137 -21.74 4.15 18.38
CA LEU A 137 -20.71 4.53 19.35
C LEU A 137 -19.56 3.51 19.40
N THR A 138 -19.26 2.87 18.27
CA THR A 138 -18.23 1.83 18.19
C THR A 138 -16.88 2.31 18.74
N ALA A 139 -16.34 1.55 19.69
CA ALA A 139 -15.06 1.77 20.36
C ALA A 139 -14.94 3.15 21.04
N CYS A 140 -16.07 3.73 21.45
CA CYS A 140 -16.11 4.93 22.28
C CYS A 140 -15.98 4.59 23.76
N ASP A 141 -15.29 5.44 24.50
CA ASP A 141 -15.23 5.34 25.96
C ASP A 141 -16.49 5.98 26.58
N ILE A 142 -17.55 5.18 26.62
CA ILE A 142 -18.81 5.53 27.29
C ILE A 142 -18.71 5.42 28.82
N GLN A 143 -17.60 4.91 29.36
CA GLN A 143 -17.38 4.75 30.80
C GLN A 143 -16.71 5.98 31.42
N SER A 144 -16.65 7.09 30.68
CA SER A 144 -15.89 8.28 31.05
C SER A 144 -16.05 8.64 32.52
N ARG A 145 -14.94 8.49 33.25
CA ARG A 145 -14.82 8.90 34.64
C ARG A 145 -15.24 10.37 34.70
N ARG A 146 -16.26 10.69 35.49
CA ARG A 146 -16.25 12.03 36.09
C ARG A 146 -15.04 12.03 37.01
N ASP A 147 -13.94 12.63 36.59
CA ASP A 147 -12.72 12.83 37.37
C ASP A 147 -12.94 13.77 38.59
N MET A 148 -14.16 13.86 39.11
CA MET A 148 -14.44 14.73 40.23
C MET A 148 -13.98 14.16 41.57
N PHE A 149 -13.78 12.84 41.72
CA PHE A 149 -13.24 12.28 42.97
C PHE A 149 -12.50 10.95 42.71
N ALA A 150 -11.22 10.88 43.11
CA ALA A 150 -10.44 9.63 43.08
C ALA A 150 -10.94 8.59 44.11
N GLU A 151 -11.81 8.99 45.03
CA GLU A 151 -12.38 8.17 46.11
C GLU A 151 -13.84 7.72 45.88
N VAL A 152 -14.30 7.67 44.62
CA VAL A 152 -15.65 7.17 44.34
C VAL A 152 -15.66 5.64 44.44
N THR A 153 -16.33 5.11 45.45
CA THR A 153 -16.59 3.68 45.65
C THR A 153 -17.23 3.05 44.40
N GLN A 154 -16.98 1.76 44.16
CA GLN A 154 -17.48 1.01 43.00
C GLN A 154 -19.00 1.17 42.79
N THR A 155 -19.75 1.35 43.88
CA THR A 155 -21.21 1.57 43.91
C THR A 155 -21.63 2.89 43.26
N MET A 156 -20.89 3.98 43.45
CA MET A 156 -21.22 5.28 42.84
C MET A 156 -20.88 5.34 41.34
N LYS A 157 -19.84 4.62 40.88
CA LYS A 157 -19.57 4.46 39.44
C LYS A 157 -20.75 3.80 38.71
N GLN A 158 -21.50 2.94 39.41
CA GLN A 158 -22.67 2.25 38.87
C GLN A 158 -23.86 3.19 38.65
N PHE A 159 -24.14 4.12 39.57
CA PHE A 159 -25.21 5.11 39.42
C PHE A 159 -24.99 6.08 38.25
N ILE A 160 -23.73 6.43 37.97
CA ILE A 160 -23.37 7.36 36.87
C ILE A 160 -23.67 6.74 35.50
N LEU A 161 -23.43 5.44 35.31
CA LEU A 161 -23.68 4.77 34.03
C LEU A 161 -25.17 4.60 33.72
N ILE A 162 -25.98 4.26 34.73
CA ILE A 162 -27.44 4.22 34.60
C ILE A 162 -27.98 5.59 34.14
N ALA A 163 -27.44 6.67 34.72
CA ALA A 163 -27.84 8.02 34.37
C ALA A 163 -27.51 8.40 32.91
N ILE A 164 -26.40 7.89 32.35
CA ILE A 164 -26.01 8.19 30.96
C ILE A 164 -27.03 7.64 29.96
N PHE A 165 -27.37 6.36 30.03
CA PHE A 165 -28.31 5.76 29.07
C PHE A 165 -29.73 6.29 29.22
N HIS A 166 -30.20 6.52 30.46
CA HIS A 166 -31.48 7.17 30.68
C HIS A 166 -31.49 8.60 30.11
N LYS A 167 -30.42 9.39 30.34
CA LYS A 167 -30.33 10.75 29.79
C LYS A 167 -30.28 10.72 28.26
N MET A 168 -29.52 9.79 27.67
CA MET A 168 -29.44 9.61 26.23
C MET A 168 -30.80 9.24 25.63
N ALA A 169 -31.59 8.39 26.30
CA ALA A 169 -32.93 8.03 25.84
C ALA A 169 -33.92 9.19 25.92
N ARG A 170 -33.81 10.05 26.94
CA ARG A 170 -34.62 11.28 27.03
C ARG A 170 -34.27 12.27 25.93
N LEU A 171 -33.00 12.35 25.56
CA LEU A 171 -32.53 13.24 24.51
C LEU A 171 -32.89 12.72 23.12
N PHE A 172 -32.74 11.42 22.88
CA PHE A 172 -32.91 10.78 21.58
C PHE A 172 -33.94 9.64 21.66
N PRO A 173 -35.23 9.93 21.89
CA PRO A 173 -36.23 8.92 22.24
C PRO A 173 -36.59 7.97 21.08
N ASN A 174 -36.30 8.37 19.84
CA ASN A 174 -36.72 7.64 18.64
C ASN A 174 -35.64 6.72 18.05
N ILE A 175 -34.56 6.44 18.80
CA ILE A 175 -33.53 5.50 18.34
C ILE A 175 -34.14 4.11 18.19
N THR A 176 -33.98 3.53 17.00
CA THR A 176 -34.41 2.17 16.63
C THR A 176 -33.22 1.25 16.32
N ALA A 177 -32.07 1.82 15.99
CA ALA A 177 -30.82 1.09 15.76
C ALA A 177 -29.69 1.63 16.65
N LEU A 178 -29.08 0.77 17.46
CA LEU A 178 -28.01 1.16 18.38
C LEU A 178 -26.79 0.23 18.22
N VAL A 179 -25.62 0.84 18.01
CA VAL A 179 -24.34 0.14 17.86
C VAL A 179 -23.38 0.57 18.97
N LEU A 180 -22.99 -0.39 19.81
CA LEU A 180 -22.12 -0.22 20.98
C LEU A 180 -20.97 -1.24 20.95
N ASN A 181 -20.36 -1.42 19.79
CA ASN A 181 -19.29 -2.41 19.62
C ASN A 181 -18.04 -1.98 20.39
N SER A 182 -17.39 -2.91 21.11
CA SER A 182 -16.12 -2.67 21.83
C SER A 182 -16.15 -1.50 22.81
N THR A 183 -17.28 -1.24 23.46
CA THR A 183 -17.45 -0.18 24.47
C THR A 183 -17.32 -0.69 25.91
N LYS A 184 -16.94 -1.97 26.08
CA LYS A 184 -16.77 -2.67 27.37
C LYS A 184 -18.05 -2.72 28.21
N LEU A 185 -19.22 -2.90 27.57
CA LEU A 185 -20.49 -3.05 28.28
C LEU A 185 -20.46 -4.21 29.28
N THR A 186 -20.88 -3.93 30.52
CA THR A 186 -21.16 -4.93 31.56
C THR A 186 -22.61 -5.42 31.47
N ASN A 187 -22.97 -6.46 32.23
CA ASN A 187 -24.35 -6.96 32.31
C ASN A 187 -25.35 -5.86 32.71
N GLN A 188 -24.98 -5.00 33.67
CA GLN A 188 -25.84 -3.90 34.10
C GLN A 188 -26.04 -2.90 32.96
N ASN A 189 -24.97 -2.50 32.27
CA ASN A 189 -25.06 -1.52 31.19
C ASN A 189 -25.94 -2.04 30.04
N LEU A 190 -25.84 -3.33 29.71
CA LEU A 190 -26.72 -3.93 28.71
C LEU A 190 -28.20 -3.85 29.15
N ASN A 191 -28.50 -4.17 30.40
CA ASN A 191 -29.86 -4.06 30.93
C ASN A 191 -30.39 -2.63 30.90
N ASP A 192 -29.54 -1.65 31.23
CA ASP A 192 -29.90 -0.23 31.19
C ASP A 192 -30.20 0.21 29.76
N VAL A 193 -29.38 -0.19 28.78
CA VAL A 193 -29.64 0.05 27.35
C VAL A 193 -30.98 -0.56 26.94
N CYS A 194 -31.25 -1.80 27.32
CA CYS A 194 -32.48 -2.49 26.94
C CYS A 194 -33.74 -1.81 27.52
N ARG A 195 -33.66 -1.29 28.76
CA ARG A 195 -34.77 -0.58 29.40
C ARG A 195 -34.95 0.84 28.88
N SER A 196 -33.85 1.52 28.55
CA SER A 196 -33.85 2.88 28.00
C SER A 196 -34.41 2.95 26.59
N TYR A 197 -34.23 1.89 25.78
CA TYR A 197 -34.67 1.85 24.39
C TYR A 197 -35.52 0.59 24.09
N PRO A 198 -36.74 0.47 24.64
CA PRO A 198 -37.57 -0.73 24.47
C PRO A 198 -38.00 -0.96 23.01
N ASN A 199 -37.98 0.09 22.18
CA ASN A 199 -38.40 0.05 20.78
C ASN A 199 -37.25 -0.23 19.78
N LEU A 200 -36.08 -0.69 20.25
CA LEU A 200 -34.99 -1.07 19.34
C LEU A 200 -35.43 -2.21 18.41
N THR A 201 -35.15 -2.03 17.13
CA THR A 201 -35.26 -3.07 16.10
C THR A 201 -33.89 -3.65 15.74
N GLN A 202 -32.81 -2.92 16.01
CA GLN A 202 -31.44 -3.38 15.78
C GLN A 202 -30.53 -3.04 16.97
N LEU A 203 -29.84 -4.06 17.50
CA LEU A 203 -28.85 -3.89 18.55
C LEU A 203 -27.56 -4.61 18.16
N ARG A 204 -26.44 -3.87 18.16
CA ARG A 204 -25.11 -4.43 17.93
C ARG A 204 -24.21 -4.12 19.12
N VAL A 205 -23.69 -5.15 19.76
CA VAL A 205 -22.90 -5.08 20.98
C VAL A 205 -21.66 -5.98 20.87
N VAL A 206 -21.00 -5.95 19.71
CA VAL A 206 -19.86 -6.82 19.38
C VAL A 206 -18.68 -6.59 20.32
N ASN A 207 -18.02 -7.67 20.74
CA ASN A 207 -16.77 -7.66 21.52
C ASN A 207 -16.87 -6.86 22.83
N ASN A 208 -17.93 -7.11 23.60
CA ASN A 208 -18.14 -6.57 24.95
C ASN A 208 -17.93 -7.64 26.02
N VAL A 209 -17.95 -7.23 27.29
CA VAL A 209 -17.58 -8.09 28.44
C VAL A 209 -18.77 -8.71 29.17
N PHE A 210 -20.00 -8.34 28.82
CA PHE A 210 -21.20 -8.95 29.39
C PHE A 210 -21.27 -10.45 29.06
N ASN A 211 -21.86 -11.20 29.99
CA ASN A 211 -22.02 -12.65 29.92
C ASN A 211 -23.44 -13.12 30.28
N ASP A 212 -24.37 -12.17 30.45
CA ASP A 212 -25.78 -12.39 30.80
C ASP A 212 -26.71 -11.61 29.85
N LEU A 213 -27.66 -12.31 29.25
CA LEU A 213 -28.70 -11.76 28.37
C LEU A 213 -30.07 -11.76 29.01
N SER A 214 -30.21 -12.06 30.30
CA SER A 214 -31.53 -12.17 30.95
C SER A 214 -32.37 -10.90 30.83
N GLY A 215 -31.75 -9.71 30.76
CA GLY A 215 -32.45 -8.44 30.61
C GLY A 215 -32.76 -8.01 29.18
N ILE A 216 -32.41 -8.81 28.16
CA ILE A 216 -32.72 -8.44 26.76
C ILE A 216 -34.21 -8.58 26.44
N SER A 217 -34.98 -9.29 27.27
CA SER A 217 -36.38 -9.66 27.01
C SER A 217 -37.35 -8.47 26.86
N VAL A 218 -36.94 -7.28 27.32
CA VAL A 218 -37.70 -6.04 27.15
C VAL A 218 -37.75 -5.56 25.69
N LEU A 219 -36.79 -5.97 24.85
CA LEU A 219 -36.66 -5.53 23.46
C LEU A 219 -37.55 -6.33 22.50
N ARG A 220 -38.86 -6.33 22.72
CA ARG A 220 -39.83 -7.17 21.96
C ARG A 220 -39.86 -6.93 20.46
N ASN A 221 -39.44 -5.74 20.01
CA ASN A 221 -39.39 -5.34 18.61
C ASN A 221 -38.04 -5.65 17.94
N LEU A 222 -37.11 -6.31 18.64
CA LEU A 222 -35.77 -6.55 18.13
C LEU A 222 -35.79 -7.56 16.98
N VAL A 223 -35.31 -7.12 15.81
CA VAL A 223 -35.22 -7.91 14.58
C VAL A 223 -33.79 -8.40 14.31
N ILE A 224 -32.80 -7.56 14.66
CA ILE A 224 -31.38 -7.86 14.46
C ILE A 224 -30.62 -7.75 15.78
N LEU A 225 -30.01 -8.85 16.20
CA LEU A 225 -29.09 -8.89 17.33
C LEU A 225 -27.70 -9.35 16.86
N ASN A 226 -26.71 -8.47 16.99
CA ASN A 226 -25.32 -8.84 16.80
C ASN A 226 -24.54 -8.75 18.11
N MET A 227 -24.05 -9.88 18.59
CA MET A 227 -23.25 -10.00 19.80
C MET A 227 -21.97 -10.83 19.54
N ALA A 228 -21.43 -10.72 18.32
CA ALA A 228 -20.20 -11.38 17.94
C ALA A 228 -19.08 -11.08 18.95
N GLY A 229 -18.29 -12.09 19.32
CA GLY A 229 -17.19 -11.95 20.26
C GLY A 229 -17.57 -11.82 21.74
N CYS A 230 -18.86 -11.80 22.10
CA CYS A 230 -19.30 -11.84 23.49
C CYS A 230 -19.31 -13.29 24.02
N HIS A 231 -19.06 -13.47 25.32
CA HIS A 231 -19.02 -14.80 25.94
C HIS A 231 -20.14 -14.95 26.98
N ILE A 232 -21.23 -15.62 26.59
CA ILE A 232 -22.36 -15.86 27.51
C ILE A 232 -21.99 -16.97 28.48
N ALA A 233 -22.28 -16.84 29.77
CA ALA A 233 -21.77 -17.78 30.78
C ALA A 233 -22.31 -19.21 30.60
N ASN A 234 -23.63 -19.37 30.44
CA ASN A 234 -24.30 -20.67 30.30
C ASN A 234 -25.68 -20.51 29.60
N GLY A 235 -26.41 -21.62 29.41
CA GLY A 235 -27.74 -21.61 28.78
C GLY A 235 -28.78 -20.76 29.53
N TYR A 236 -28.80 -20.80 30.86
CA TYR A 236 -29.71 -19.96 31.66
C TYR A 236 -29.53 -18.47 31.35
N LYS A 237 -28.28 -18.03 31.25
CA LYS A 237 -27.89 -16.66 30.90
C LYS A 237 -28.13 -16.30 29.43
N MET A 238 -28.43 -17.28 28.58
CA MET A 238 -28.83 -17.10 27.18
C MET A 238 -30.34 -17.02 27.01
N ARG A 239 -31.12 -17.63 27.92
CA ARG A 239 -32.57 -17.86 27.78
C ARG A 239 -33.38 -16.61 27.43
N GLY A 240 -32.96 -15.43 27.90
CA GLY A 240 -33.64 -14.16 27.63
C GLY A 240 -33.84 -13.85 26.14
N ILE A 241 -33.00 -14.37 25.23
CA ILE A 241 -33.17 -14.13 23.79
C ILE A 241 -34.43 -14.79 23.21
N PHE A 242 -34.91 -15.89 23.79
CA PHE A 242 -36.04 -16.64 23.24
C PHE A 242 -37.38 -15.94 23.47
N THR A 243 -37.40 -14.82 24.20
CA THR A 243 -38.59 -13.95 24.30
C THR A 243 -38.68 -12.96 23.12
N LEU A 244 -37.67 -12.91 22.25
CA LEU A 244 -37.58 -11.98 21.12
C LEU A 244 -38.24 -12.59 19.88
N ASN A 245 -39.58 -12.62 19.86
CA ASN A 245 -40.35 -13.30 18.81
C ASN A 245 -40.17 -12.72 17.40
N SER A 246 -39.77 -11.45 17.30
CA SER A 246 -39.52 -10.75 16.04
C SER A 246 -38.07 -10.90 15.54
N LEU A 247 -37.22 -11.65 16.26
CA LEU A 247 -35.79 -11.75 15.95
C LEU A 247 -35.57 -12.62 14.71
N ARG A 248 -35.08 -12.00 13.63
CA ARG A 248 -34.84 -12.64 12.33
C ARG A 248 -33.36 -12.91 12.06
N VAL A 249 -32.47 -12.06 12.62
CA VAL A 249 -31.02 -12.13 12.39
C VAL A 249 -30.29 -12.20 13.73
N LEU A 250 -29.53 -13.29 13.94
CA LEU A 250 -28.75 -13.51 15.14
C LEU A 250 -27.27 -13.78 14.81
N ASP A 251 -26.37 -12.97 15.35
CA ASP A 251 -24.92 -13.21 15.26
C ASP A 251 -24.34 -13.48 16.65
N ILE A 252 -23.98 -14.75 16.88
CA ILE A 252 -23.31 -15.25 18.09
C ILE A 252 -21.90 -15.79 17.77
N SER A 253 -21.33 -15.30 16.67
CA SER A 253 -20.00 -15.69 16.23
C SER A 253 -18.92 -15.28 17.23
N SER A 254 -17.72 -15.83 17.08
CA SER A 254 -16.55 -15.45 17.88
C SER A 254 -15.53 -14.69 17.04
N VAL A 255 -14.95 -13.64 17.64
CA VAL A 255 -13.79 -12.95 17.08
C VAL A 255 -12.50 -13.78 17.25
N ARG A 256 -12.42 -14.63 18.29
CA ARG A 256 -11.27 -15.50 18.57
C ARG A 256 -11.39 -16.84 17.85
N VAL A 257 -10.26 -17.33 17.32
CA VAL A 257 -10.17 -18.63 16.63
C VAL A 257 -9.99 -19.78 17.63
N ARG A 258 -9.26 -19.54 18.73
CA ARG A 258 -9.03 -20.53 19.78
C ARG A 258 -9.00 -19.87 21.17
N PRO A 259 -9.57 -20.52 22.20
CA PRO A 259 -10.51 -21.65 22.07
C PRO A 259 -11.79 -21.24 21.32
N LEU A 260 -12.45 -22.20 20.66
CA LEU A 260 -13.71 -21.93 19.96
C LEU A 260 -14.81 -21.57 20.97
N SER A 261 -15.73 -20.68 20.57
CA SER A 261 -16.85 -20.31 21.44
C SER A 261 -17.81 -21.48 21.63
N ARG A 262 -18.45 -21.53 22.81
CA ARG A 262 -19.52 -22.48 23.13
C ARG A 262 -20.89 -21.80 23.15
N ASN A 263 -21.04 -20.62 22.54
CA ASN A 263 -22.31 -19.89 22.54
C ASN A 263 -23.41 -20.69 21.84
N LEU A 264 -23.13 -21.36 20.72
CA LEU A 264 -24.13 -22.22 20.07
C LEU A 264 -24.55 -23.39 20.98
N THR A 265 -23.61 -24.01 21.71
CA THR A 265 -23.94 -25.07 22.67
C THR A 265 -24.87 -24.54 23.77
N LYS A 266 -24.57 -23.35 24.30
CA LYS A 266 -25.39 -22.69 25.33
C LYS A 266 -26.78 -22.33 24.80
N TYR A 267 -26.85 -21.81 23.57
CA TYR A 267 -28.08 -21.54 22.84
C TYR A 267 -28.96 -22.79 22.71
N LEU A 268 -28.40 -23.89 22.20
CA LEU A 268 -29.15 -25.15 21.99
C LEU A 268 -29.49 -25.91 23.27
N SER A 269 -28.81 -25.62 24.38
CA SER A 269 -29.10 -26.20 25.70
C SER A 269 -30.35 -25.61 26.37
N CYS A 270 -30.91 -24.53 25.81
CA CYS A 270 -32.15 -23.94 26.31
C CYS A 270 -33.40 -24.71 25.89
N ASP A 271 -33.28 -25.62 24.90
CA ASP A 271 -34.40 -26.39 24.31
C ASP A 271 -35.58 -25.50 23.89
N GLN A 272 -35.27 -24.33 23.35
CA GLN A 272 -36.21 -23.34 22.84
C GLN A 272 -35.84 -22.95 21.40
N ALA A 273 -36.80 -22.39 20.68
CA ALA A 273 -36.65 -21.94 19.31
C ALA A 273 -37.06 -20.48 19.15
N LEU A 274 -36.42 -19.79 18.21
CA LEU A 274 -36.83 -18.46 17.77
C LEU A 274 -37.74 -18.60 16.53
N PRO A 275 -39.03 -18.22 16.63
CA PRO A 275 -40.03 -18.59 15.63
C PRO A 275 -39.86 -17.90 14.28
N GLN A 276 -39.17 -16.75 14.22
CA GLN A 276 -38.92 -15.98 12.99
C GLN A 276 -37.44 -15.93 12.60
N LEU A 277 -36.59 -16.77 13.20
CA LEU A 277 -35.17 -16.72 12.90
C LEU A 277 -34.91 -17.20 11.47
N GLU A 278 -34.34 -16.33 10.64
CA GLU A 278 -34.04 -16.60 9.23
C GLU A 278 -32.53 -16.75 9.00
N PHE A 279 -31.71 -16.04 9.77
CA PHE A 279 -30.28 -16.00 9.60
C PHE A 279 -29.55 -16.16 10.93
N ILE A 280 -28.55 -17.04 10.97
CA ILE A 280 -27.66 -17.16 12.12
C ILE A 280 -26.17 -17.27 11.72
N ASP A 281 -25.33 -16.42 12.31
CA ASP A 281 -23.87 -16.53 12.21
C ASP A 281 -23.31 -17.19 13.47
N VAL A 282 -22.74 -18.40 13.30
CA VAL A 282 -22.08 -19.17 14.37
C VAL A 282 -20.59 -19.34 14.11
N SER A 283 -19.99 -18.48 13.29
CA SER A 283 -18.57 -18.53 12.95
C SER A 283 -17.69 -18.62 14.18
N CYS A 284 -16.64 -19.45 14.11
CA CYS A 284 -15.71 -19.71 15.22
C CYS A 284 -16.37 -20.22 16.53
N ASN A 285 -17.54 -20.87 16.43
CA ASN A 285 -18.07 -21.71 17.51
C ASN A 285 -17.59 -23.17 17.38
N ALA A 286 -17.59 -23.89 18.48
CA ALA A 286 -17.52 -25.34 18.51
C ALA A 286 -18.88 -25.89 18.09
N VAL A 287 -18.96 -26.35 16.84
CA VAL A 287 -20.20 -26.85 16.23
C VAL A 287 -20.01 -28.31 15.84
N THR A 288 -20.92 -29.17 16.31
CA THR A 288 -21.03 -30.58 15.91
C THR A 288 -22.12 -30.77 14.85
N LYS A 289 -22.11 -31.92 14.15
CA LYS A 289 -23.14 -32.25 13.15
C LYS A 289 -24.53 -32.31 13.79
N ASP A 290 -24.64 -32.90 14.99
CA ASP A 290 -25.91 -33.04 15.70
C ASP A 290 -26.46 -31.70 16.18
N GLN A 291 -25.60 -30.80 16.63
CA GLN A 291 -26.00 -29.43 16.97
C GLN A 291 -26.53 -28.66 15.75
N LEU A 292 -25.87 -28.79 14.61
CA LEU A 292 -26.33 -28.16 13.38
C LEU A 292 -27.67 -28.75 12.92
N LYS A 293 -27.84 -30.08 12.98
CA LYS A 293 -29.10 -30.75 12.68
C LYS A 293 -30.22 -30.28 13.61
N LYS A 294 -29.96 -30.26 14.92
CA LYS A 294 -30.90 -29.75 15.93
C LYS A 294 -31.31 -28.31 15.63
N LEU A 295 -30.35 -27.44 15.33
CA LEU A 295 -30.61 -26.03 15.00
C LEU A 295 -31.59 -25.89 13.82
N VAL A 296 -31.35 -26.62 12.73
CA VAL A 296 -32.21 -26.60 11.53
C VAL A 296 -33.60 -27.17 11.83
N GLN A 297 -33.67 -28.27 12.58
CA GLN A 297 -34.94 -28.91 12.92
C GLN A 297 -35.82 -28.06 13.85
N THR A 298 -35.21 -27.30 14.76
CA THR A 298 -35.98 -26.48 15.71
C THR A 298 -36.36 -25.10 15.16
N HIS A 299 -35.77 -24.65 14.04
CA HIS A 299 -36.00 -23.32 13.48
C HIS A 299 -36.54 -23.42 12.03
N PRO A 300 -37.86 -23.59 11.86
CA PRO A 300 -38.45 -23.85 10.54
C PRO A 300 -38.30 -22.69 9.53
N THR A 301 -38.14 -21.45 10.00
CA THR A 301 -37.93 -20.27 9.15
C THR A 301 -36.46 -20.03 8.77
N LEU A 302 -35.54 -20.83 9.31
CA LEU A 302 -34.11 -20.62 9.13
C LEU A 302 -33.72 -20.90 7.68
N SER A 303 -33.21 -19.89 6.99
CA SER A 303 -32.78 -20.01 5.59
C SER A 303 -31.27 -19.99 5.43
N THR A 304 -30.51 -19.41 6.37
CA THR A 304 -29.05 -19.26 6.25
C THR A 304 -28.31 -19.52 7.57
N VAL A 305 -27.24 -20.33 7.50
CA VAL A 305 -26.31 -20.58 8.62
C VAL A 305 -24.86 -20.34 8.19
N ILE A 306 -24.14 -19.46 8.89
CA ILE A 306 -22.71 -19.23 8.63
C ILE A 306 -21.82 -20.09 9.53
N LEU A 307 -20.94 -20.89 8.92
CA LEU A 307 -20.08 -21.88 9.58
C LEU A 307 -18.57 -21.58 9.49
N ILE A 308 -18.18 -20.34 9.16
CA ILE A 308 -16.78 -19.99 8.89
C ILE A 308 -15.92 -20.15 10.16
N GLY A 309 -14.77 -20.82 10.04
CA GLY A 309 -13.88 -21.07 11.18
C GLY A 309 -14.42 -22.05 12.23
N THR A 310 -15.53 -22.73 11.97
CA THR A 310 -16.02 -23.86 12.78
C THR A 310 -15.38 -25.18 12.32
N PRO A 311 -15.49 -26.28 13.10
CA PRO A 311 -15.11 -27.62 12.63
C PRO A 311 -15.87 -28.06 11.37
N LEU A 312 -17.05 -27.48 11.10
CA LEU A 312 -17.88 -27.77 9.94
C LEU A 312 -17.69 -26.79 8.78
N GLN A 313 -16.67 -25.93 8.81
CA GLN A 313 -16.44 -24.91 7.77
C GLN A 313 -16.17 -25.48 6.36
N ALA A 314 -15.90 -26.78 6.23
CA ALA A 314 -15.70 -27.47 4.95
C ALA A 314 -16.84 -28.45 4.61
N ARG A 315 -17.98 -28.35 5.32
CA ARG A 315 -19.16 -29.19 5.07
C ARG A 315 -19.85 -28.80 3.75
N ALA A 316 -20.39 -29.81 3.06
CA ALA A 316 -21.32 -29.62 1.96
C ALA A 316 -22.69 -29.07 2.44
N GLN A 317 -23.53 -28.66 1.50
CA GLN A 317 -24.92 -28.29 1.79
C GLN A 317 -25.72 -29.48 2.32
N PHE A 318 -26.89 -29.23 2.88
CA PHE A 318 -27.86 -30.29 3.13
C PHE A 318 -28.46 -30.78 1.80
N GLU A 319 -28.76 -32.07 1.73
CA GLU A 319 -29.51 -32.66 0.61
C GLU A 319 -31.02 -32.54 0.85
N ASP A 320 -31.47 -32.70 2.11
CA ASP A 320 -32.88 -32.80 2.48
C ASP A 320 -33.47 -31.52 3.13
N HIS A 321 -32.74 -30.40 3.11
CA HIS A 321 -33.18 -29.15 3.73
C HIS A 321 -32.80 -27.93 2.88
N ASP A 322 -33.72 -26.97 2.78
CA ASP A 322 -33.54 -25.71 2.04
C ASP A 322 -32.64 -24.69 2.76
N VAL A 323 -32.00 -25.07 3.86
CA VAL A 323 -31.12 -24.20 4.63
C VAL A 323 -29.77 -24.06 3.94
N GLU A 324 -29.44 -22.83 3.56
CA GLU A 324 -28.15 -22.49 2.98
C GLU A 324 -27.04 -22.46 4.04
N LEU A 325 -25.99 -23.25 3.82
CA LEU A 325 -24.78 -23.23 4.63
C LEU A 325 -23.70 -22.35 4.00
N ILE A 326 -23.31 -21.27 4.67
CA ILE A 326 -22.18 -20.43 4.24
C ILE A 326 -20.89 -21.04 4.79
N THR A 327 -20.15 -21.69 3.90
CA THR A 327 -18.93 -22.44 4.23
C THR A 327 -17.74 -21.95 3.38
N VAL A 328 -16.57 -22.54 3.64
CA VAL A 328 -15.34 -22.33 2.86
C VAL A 328 -14.80 -23.67 2.33
N GLN A 329 -15.72 -24.57 1.96
CA GLN A 329 -15.42 -25.92 1.47
C GLN A 329 -14.54 -25.92 0.22
N ASN A 330 -14.81 -25.02 -0.72
CA ASN A 330 -14.05 -24.84 -1.96
C ASN A 330 -14.09 -23.37 -2.39
N LEU A 331 -13.41 -23.03 -3.49
CA LEU A 331 -13.31 -21.65 -3.97
C LEU A 331 -14.68 -21.02 -4.30
N LYS A 332 -15.62 -21.80 -4.87
CA LYS A 332 -16.99 -21.34 -5.17
C LYS A 332 -17.73 -20.93 -3.90
N PHE A 333 -17.61 -21.72 -2.83
CA PHE A 333 -18.20 -21.38 -1.53
C PHE A 333 -17.52 -20.18 -0.87
N CYS A 334 -16.20 -20.03 -1.00
CA CYS A 334 -15.52 -18.83 -0.53
C CYS A 334 -16.00 -17.55 -1.25
N ILE A 335 -16.15 -17.60 -2.58
CA ILE A 335 -16.70 -16.49 -3.39
C ILE A 335 -18.10 -16.12 -2.90
N ARG A 336 -18.94 -17.12 -2.61
CA ARG A 336 -20.28 -16.91 -2.04
C ARG A 336 -20.19 -16.26 -0.65
N ALA A 337 -19.35 -16.79 0.24
CA ALA A 337 -19.14 -16.25 1.59
C ALA A 337 -18.63 -14.81 1.60
N MET A 338 -17.80 -14.42 0.64
CA MET A 338 -17.32 -13.03 0.49
C MET A 338 -18.47 -12.02 0.33
N ARG A 339 -19.58 -12.41 -0.31
CA ARG A 339 -20.75 -11.55 -0.56
C ARG A 339 -21.54 -11.21 0.70
N TYR A 340 -21.44 -12.04 1.75
CA TYR A 340 -22.06 -11.79 3.05
C TYR A 340 -21.30 -10.76 3.89
N TYR A 341 -20.09 -10.37 3.47
CA TYR A 341 -19.28 -9.34 4.12
C TYR A 341 -18.98 -8.20 3.13
N PRO A 342 -20.01 -7.48 2.63
CA PRO A 342 -19.86 -6.50 1.55
C PRO A 342 -19.05 -5.26 1.94
N LYS A 343 -19.07 -4.87 3.23
CA LYS A 343 -18.38 -3.68 3.75
C LYS A 343 -16.97 -4.00 4.29
N ALA A 344 -16.47 -3.17 5.22
CA ALA A 344 -15.14 -3.18 5.83
C ALA A 344 -14.57 -4.59 6.15
N MET A 345 -13.25 -4.68 6.16
CA MET A 345 -12.53 -5.94 6.42
C MET A 345 -12.86 -6.50 7.81
N THR A 346 -13.63 -7.59 7.86
CA THR A 346 -13.92 -8.32 9.10
C THR A 346 -12.93 -9.48 9.29
N ALA A 347 -12.85 -10.00 10.52
CA ALA A 347 -12.08 -11.21 10.81
C ALA A 347 -12.57 -12.41 9.97
N ASN A 348 -13.88 -12.54 9.73
CA ASN A 348 -14.43 -13.60 8.89
C ASN A 348 -14.07 -13.41 7.42
N LYS A 349 -14.17 -12.18 6.88
CA LYS A 349 -13.73 -11.87 5.51
C LYS A 349 -12.25 -12.22 5.30
N THR A 350 -11.40 -11.89 6.28
CA THR A 350 -9.97 -12.26 6.30
C THR A 350 -9.77 -13.77 6.25
N ARG A 351 -10.57 -14.54 7.02
CA ARG A 351 -10.51 -16.02 7.03
C ARG A 351 -10.95 -16.61 5.69
N VAL A 352 -12.03 -16.09 5.10
CA VAL A 352 -12.51 -16.50 3.77
C VAL A 352 -11.41 -16.27 2.74
N MET A 353 -10.81 -15.09 2.71
CA MET A 353 -9.69 -14.79 1.80
C MET A 353 -8.48 -15.69 2.04
N THR A 354 -8.13 -15.98 3.29
CA THR A 354 -7.04 -16.92 3.61
C THR A 354 -7.33 -18.30 3.00
N ARG A 355 -8.59 -18.76 3.09
CA ARG A 355 -8.99 -20.04 2.50
C ARG A 355 -9.02 -20.00 0.97
N MET A 356 -9.49 -18.90 0.36
CA MET A 356 -9.39 -18.66 -1.08
C MET A 356 -7.94 -18.75 -1.56
N MET A 357 -7.03 -18.06 -0.86
CA MET A 357 -5.60 -18.07 -1.17
C MET A 357 -5.04 -19.48 -1.14
N ASN A 358 -5.40 -20.30 -0.15
CA ASN A 358 -4.98 -21.70 -0.08
C ASN A 358 -5.46 -22.51 -1.31
N PHE A 359 -6.71 -22.32 -1.76
CA PHE A 359 -7.20 -22.99 -2.97
C PHE A 359 -6.48 -22.53 -4.24
N LEU A 360 -6.18 -21.24 -4.37
CA LEU A 360 -5.44 -20.68 -5.51
C LEU A 360 -3.96 -21.13 -5.51
N VAL A 361 -3.41 -21.47 -4.35
CA VAL A 361 -2.06 -22.03 -4.21
C VAL A 361 -2.05 -23.51 -4.56
N GLN A 362 -2.92 -24.31 -3.91
CA GLN A 362 -2.85 -25.77 -3.90
C GLN A 362 -3.63 -26.43 -5.05
N SER A 363 -4.73 -25.81 -5.50
CA SER A 363 -5.72 -26.48 -6.35
C SER A 363 -6.15 -25.62 -7.54
N TYR A 364 -5.36 -24.63 -7.95
CA TYR A 364 -5.70 -23.74 -9.08
C TYR A 364 -6.03 -24.50 -10.37
N LYS A 365 -5.22 -25.52 -10.73
CA LYS A 365 -5.40 -26.28 -11.98
C LYS A 365 -6.70 -27.08 -12.01
N SER A 366 -7.26 -27.41 -10.85
CA SER A 366 -8.52 -28.15 -10.74
C SER A 366 -9.75 -27.24 -10.62
N GLN A 367 -9.58 -25.91 -10.67
CA GLN A 367 -10.70 -24.98 -10.64
C GLN A 367 -11.23 -24.77 -12.05
N GLU A 368 -12.56 -24.74 -12.18
CA GLU A 368 -13.22 -24.32 -13.41
C GLU A 368 -12.86 -22.85 -13.75
N GLU A 369 -12.68 -22.55 -15.03
CA GLU A 369 -12.38 -21.19 -15.49
C GLU A 369 -13.47 -20.18 -15.09
N SER A 370 -14.73 -20.61 -15.13
CA SER A 370 -15.88 -19.79 -14.72
C SER A 370 -15.78 -19.37 -13.24
N VAL A 371 -15.27 -20.25 -12.37
CA VAL A 371 -15.07 -19.98 -10.95
C VAL A 371 -13.89 -19.03 -10.74
N LEU A 372 -12.81 -19.19 -11.51
CA LEU A 372 -11.65 -18.28 -11.47
C LEU A 372 -12.02 -16.86 -11.92
N LYS A 373 -12.84 -16.72 -12.97
CA LYS A 373 -13.36 -15.40 -13.41
C LYS A 373 -14.26 -14.76 -12.35
N LYS A 374 -15.17 -15.52 -11.73
CA LYS A 374 -15.98 -15.03 -10.60
C LYS A 374 -15.11 -14.64 -9.40
N CYS A 375 -14.05 -15.40 -9.13
CA CYS A 375 -13.06 -15.04 -8.09
C CYS A 375 -12.41 -13.70 -8.39
N LEU A 376 -11.99 -13.48 -9.65
CA LEU A 376 -11.40 -12.21 -10.07
C LEU A 376 -12.39 -11.05 -9.85
N GLN A 377 -13.63 -11.20 -10.30
CA GLN A 377 -14.67 -10.18 -10.16
C GLN A 377 -14.90 -9.76 -8.70
N GLU A 378 -14.99 -10.72 -7.77
CA GLU A 378 -15.14 -10.38 -6.34
C GLU A 378 -13.90 -9.70 -5.74
N LEU A 379 -12.69 -10.04 -6.22
CA LEU A 379 -11.45 -9.42 -5.77
C LEU A 379 -11.24 -8.02 -6.35
N LEU A 380 -11.72 -7.78 -7.58
CA LEU A 380 -11.66 -6.48 -8.26
C LEU A 380 -12.78 -5.51 -7.82
N ASN A 381 -13.75 -5.94 -7.03
CA ASN A 381 -14.76 -5.04 -6.45
C ASN A 381 -14.15 -4.28 -5.25
N ILE A 382 -13.32 -3.28 -5.59
CA ILE A 382 -12.37 -2.60 -4.69
C ILE A 382 -13.01 -1.52 -3.82
N GLU A 383 -14.16 -0.98 -4.24
CA GLU A 383 -15.00 -0.05 -3.46
C GLU A 383 -15.34 -0.62 -2.06
N ARG A 384 -15.12 -1.93 -1.84
CA ARG A 384 -15.30 -2.65 -0.57
C ARG A 384 -14.09 -2.63 0.38
N TYR A 385 -12.94 -2.05 0.00
CA TYR A 385 -11.71 -2.09 0.80
C TYR A 385 -11.18 -0.70 1.08
N ASP A 386 -11.16 -0.35 2.37
CA ASP A 386 -10.47 0.85 2.87
C ASP A 386 -8.98 0.80 2.47
N TYR A 387 -8.40 1.93 2.03
CA TYR A 387 -7.05 2.06 1.44
C TYR A 387 -5.89 1.80 2.43
N SER A 388 -6.18 1.13 3.56
CA SER A 388 -5.25 0.82 4.63
C SER A 388 -4.78 -0.64 4.57
N SER A 389 -4.23 -1.15 5.68
CA SER A 389 -3.78 -2.55 5.88
C SER A 389 -4.77 -3.64 5.41
N ALA A 390 -6.05 -3.29 5.24
CA ALA A 390 -7.11 -4.13 4.69
C ALA A 390 -6.89 -4.58 3.22
N GLN A 391 -6.02 -3.92 2.44
CA GLN A 391 -5.75 -4.33 1.05
C GLN A 391 -4.80 -5.54 0.95
N ARG A 392 -4.06 -5.90 2.00
CA ARG A 392 -3.03 -6.97 1.91
C ARG A 392 -3.61 -8.32 1.48
N GLN A 393 -4.72 -8.75 2.08
CA GLN A 393 -5.33 -10.06 1.82
C GLN A 393 -6.00 -10.16 0.43
N PRO A 394 -6.80 -9.17 -0.03
CA PRO A 394 -7.32 -9.20 -1.39
C PRO A 394 -6.21 -9.24 -2.44
N ILE A 395 -5.14 -8.45 -2.26
CA ILE A 395 -3.99 -8.46 -3.18
C ILE A 395 -3.23 -9.76 -3.11
N GLY A 396 -3.06 -10.34 -1.92
CA GLY A 396 -2.50 -11.68 -1.76
C GLY A 396 -3.25 -12.72 -2.59
N CYS A 397 -4.59 -12.69 -2.58
CA CYS A 397 -5.41 -13.57 -3.40
C CYS A 397 -5.24 -13.29 -4.91
N LEU A 398 -5.26 -12.02 -5.33
CA LEU A 398 -5.04 -11.63 -6.73
C LEU A 398 -3.67 -12.08 -7.24
N LEU A 399 -2.61 -11.96 -6.42
CA LEU A 399 -1.28 -12.46 -6.76
C LEU A 399 -1.28 -13.96 -7.00
N GLN A 400 -1.96 -14.75 -6.16
CA GLN A 400 -2.05 -16.20 -6.39
C GLN A 400 -2.87 -16.56 -7.64
N LEU A 401 -3.87 -15.73 -7.95
CA LEU A 401 -4.67 -15.86 -9.17
C LEU A 401 -3.84 -15.56 -10.43
N CYS A 402 -2.88 -14.63 -10.34
CA CYS A 402 -2.12 -14.08 -11.48
C CYS A 402 -0.71 -14.67 -11.66
N ARG A 403 -0.11 -15.27 -10.62
CA ARG A 403 1.30 -15.73 -10.62
C ARG A 403 1.66 -16.67 -11.77
N ASN A 404 2.94 -16.71 -12.13
CA ASN A 404 3.51 -17.64 -13.12
C ASN A 404 2.80 -17.56 -14.48
N GLY A 405 2.55 -16.34 -14.98
CA GLY A 405 1.91 -16.10 -16.27
C GLY A 405 0.40 -16.37 -16.33
N ARG A 406 -0.25 -16.73 -15.21
CA ARG A 406 -1.72 -16.96 -15.17
C ARG A 406 -2.53 -15.70 -15.51
N ILE A 407 -1.96 -14.53 -15.26
CA ILE A 407 -2.55 -13.24 -15.60
C ILE A 407 -2.87 -13.09 -17.09
N ASP A 408 -2.11 -13.73 -17.97
CA ASP A 408 -2.31 -13.67 -19.41
C ASP A 408 -3.54 -14.47 -19.88
N LYS A 409 -4.22 -15.19 -18.98
CA LYS A 409 -5.50 -15.87 -19.26
C LYS A 409 -6.72 -14.95 -19.13
N PHE A 410 -6.55 -13.76 -18.57
CA PHE A 410 -7.63 -12.80 -18.41
C PHE A 410 -7.73 -11.87 -19.61
N SER A 411 -8.90 -11.28 -19.81
CA SER A 411 -9.12 -10.29 -20.86
C SER A 411 -8.24 -9.06 -20.61
N PHE A 412 -7.96 -8.31 -21.68
CA PHE A 412 -7.17 -7.09 -21.57
C PHE A 412 -7.78 -6.10 -20.56
N ALA A 413 -9.11 -5.90 -20.57
CA ALA A 413 -9.80 -5.01 -19.64
C ALA A 413 -9.61 -5.45 -18.17
N GLU A 414 -9.67 -6.74 -17.89
CA GLU A 414 -9.40 -7.32 -16.56
C GLU A 414 -7.94 -7.13 -16.14
N VAL A 415 -6.99 -7.39 -17.04
CA VAL A 415 -5.55 -7.17 -16.79
C VAL A 415 -5.26 -5.72 -16.44
N GLN A 416 -5.93 -4.76 -17.11
CA GLN A 416 -5.79 -3.34 -16.78
C GLN A 416 -6.28 -2.99 -15.37
N LYS A 417 -7.38 -3.61 -14.92
CA LYS A 417 -7.89 -3.43 -13.54
C LYS A 417 -6.92 -4.02 -12.50
N ILE A 418 -6.39 -5.22 -12.78
CA ILE A 418 -5.38 -5.86 -11.92
C ILE A 418 -4.13 -5.00 -11.84
N LEU A 419 -3.66 -4.47 -12.98
CA LEU A 419 -2.47 -3.64 -13.03
C LEU A 419 -2.67 -2.34 -12.24
N TYR A 420 -3.81 -1.67 -12.43
CA TYR A 420 -4.16 -0.48 -11.66
C TYR A 420 -4.10 -0.75 -10.16
N LEU A 421 -4.68 -1.87 -9.70
CA LEU A 421 -4.58 -2.28 -8.31
C LEU A 421 -3.13 -2.48 -7.87
N PHE A 422 -2.39 -3.34 -8.57
CA PHE A 422 -1.02 -3.68 -8.22
C PHE A 422 -0.12 -2.45 -8.06
N LEU A 423 -0.28 -1.45 -8.92
CA LEU A 423 0.53 -0.22 -8.85
C LEU A 423 0.05 0.76 -7.78
N ASN A 424 -1.20 0.67 -7.33
CA ASN A 424 -1.78 1.57 -6.32
C ASN A 424 -1.88 0.98 -4.91
N VAL A 425 -1.41 -0.25 -4.68
CA VAL A 425 -1.53 -0.95 -3.38
C VAL A 425 -0.56 -0.44 -2.32
N CYS A 426 0.42 0.40 -2.66
CA CYS A 426 1.32 1.01 -1.67
C CYS A 426 1.77 2.47 -1.99
N PRO A 427 0.89 3.49 -2.09
CA PRO A 427 1.31 4.85 -2.41
C PRO A 427 1.56 5.74 -1.19
N SER A 428 1.23 5.32 0.03
CA SER A 428 1.06 6.24 1.17
C SER A 428 2.11 6.14 2.29
N ILE A 429 3.08 5.24 2.21
CA ILE A 429 4.12 5.13 3.25
C ILE A 429 5.22 6.15 2.98
N LYS A 430 5.15 7.30 3.68
CA LYS A 430 6.06 8.44 3.50
C LYS A 430 7.47 8.21 4.06
N ARG A 431 7.68 7.20 4.93
CA ARG A 431 8.97 6.97 5.61
C ARG A 431 9.46 5.54 5.45
N VAL A 432 10.77 5.41 5.27
CA VAL A 432 11.48 4.13 5.12
C VAL A 432 11.35 3.26 6.38
N GLU A 433 11.25 3.88 7.55
CA GLU A 433 11.16 3.21 8.85
C GLU A 433 9.82 2.49 9.07
N ASP A 434 8.80 2.84 8.29
CA ASP A 434 7.45 2.25 8.36
C ASP A 434 7.31 0.98 7.50
N PHE A 435 8.36 0.58 6.76
CA PHE A 435 8.32 -0.62 5.93
C PHE A 435 8.42 -1.89 6.77
N SER A 436 7.25 -2.48 7.10
CA SER A 436 7.23 -3.88 7.53
C SER A 436 7.76 -4.79 6.40
N ASN A 437 8.55 -5.82 6.74
CA ASN A 437 9.05 -6.84 5.80
C ASN A 437 7.96 -7.42 4.88
N ASP A 438 6.72 -7.46 5.36
CA ASP A 438 5.56 -7.94 4.60
C ASP A 438 5.21 -7.05 3.40
N VAL A 439 5.32 -5.73 3.53
CA VAL A 439 5.04 -4.78 2.44
C VAL A 439 6.07 -4.95 1.32
N PHE A 440 7.34 -5.09 1.69
CA PHE A 440 8.41 -5.39 0.73
C PHE A 440 8.15 -6.70 -0.02
N ARG A 441 7.80 -7.78 0.69
CA ARG A 441 7.47 -9.09 0.08
C ARG A 441 6.28 -9.00 -0.87
N LEU A 442 5.26 -8.21 -0.50
CA LEU A 442 4.10 -7.97 -1.34
C LEU A 442 4.49 -7.25 -2.63
N GLN A 443 5.25 -6.15 -2.53
CA GLN A 443 5.76 -5.41 -3.68
C GLN A 443 6.61 -6.29 -4.60
N LEU A 444 7.57 -7.04 -4.05
CA LEU A 444 8.38 -7.97 -4.83
C LEU A 444 7.51 -8.97 -5.61
N SER A 445 6.46 -9.50 -4.97
CA SER A 445 5.55 -10.47 -5.60
C SER A 445 4.72 -9.83 -6.71
N ILE A 446 4.29 -8.58 -6.53
CA ILE A 446 3.60 -7.79 -7.56
C ILE A 446 4.49 -7.60 -8.78
N TRP A 447 5.71 -7.10 -8.60
CA TRP A 447 6.63 -6.86 -9.72
C TRP A 447 7.03 -8.16 -10.41
N LYS A 448 7.17 -9.27 -9.68
CA LYS A 448 7.40 -10.60 -10.28
C LYS A 448 6.22 -11.05 -11.13
N CYS A 449 4.99 -10.76 -10.69
CA CYS A 449 3.80 -11.05 -11.48
C CYS A 449 3.79 -10.22 -12.78
N ILE A 450 4.07 -8.92 -12.69
CA ILE A 450 4.12 -8.00 -13.84
C ILE A 450 5.19 -8.44 -14.85
N SER A 451 6.43 -8.68 -14.40
CA SER A 451 7.54 -9.12 -15.26
C SER A 451 7.27 -10.44 -15.98
N SER A 452 6.42 -11.30 -15.42
CA SER A 452 6.04 -12.57 -16.04
C SER A 452 4.91 -12.48 -17.07
N SER A 453 4.23 -11.32 -17.19
CA SER A 453 3.06 -11.15 -18.05
C SER A 453 3.42 -10.62 -19.44
N LYS A 454 3.12 -11.39 -20.47
CA LYS A 454 3.27 -10.89 -21.85
C LYS A 454 2.20 -9.87 -22.19
N THR A 455 0.98 -10.03 -21.67
CA THR A 455 -0.15 -9.13 -21.96
C THR A 455 0.09 -7.73 -21.39
N ILE A 456 0.64 -7.62 -20.18
CA ILE A 456 0.97 -6.31 -19.58
C ILE A 456 2.09 -5.62 -20.37
N LEU A 457 3.16 -6.37 -20.67
CA LEU A 457 4.39 -5.81 -21.24
C LEU A 457 4.27 -5.42 -22.72
N LYS A 458 3.40 -6.10 -23.48
CA LYS A 458 3.15 -5.80 -24.91
C LYS A 458 2.32 -4.54 -25.14
N HIS A 459 1.55 -4.10 -24.15
CA HIS A 459 0.63 -3.00 -24.36
C HIS A 459 1.31 -1.65 -24.15
N THR A 460 1.48 -0.88 -25.24
CA THR A 460 2.20 0.40 -25.25
C THR A 460 1.62 1.42 -24.25
N GLY A 461 0.31 1.45 -24.07
CA GLY A 461 -0.35 2.36 -23.11
C GLY A 461 0.01 2.13 -21.63
N ASN A 462 0.60 0.98 -21.26
CA ASN A 462 1.05 0.72 -19.88
C ASN A 462 2.47 1.20 -19.61
N ALA A 463 3.24 1.41 -20.68
CA ALA A 463 4.68 1.47 -20.64
C ALA A 463 5.21 2.62 -19.78
N GLU A 464 4.71 3.84 -20.02
CA GLU A 464 5.11 5.02 -19.26
C GLU A 464 4.76 4.88 -17.78
N HIS A 465 3.54 4.45 -17.48
CA HIS A 465 3.06 4.31 -16.12
C HIS A 465 3.87 3.27 -15.32
N LEU A 466 4.17 2.12 -15.93
CA LEU A 466 5.04 1.08 -15.36
C LEU A 466 6.44 1.60 -15.06
N CYS A 467 7.05 2.33 -15.99
CA CYS A 467 8.40 2.87 -15.81
C CYS A 467 8.45 3.93 -14.71
N ARG A 468 7.48 4.86 -14.68
CA ARG A 468 7.37 5.86 -13.61
C ARG A 468 7.20 5.20 -12.25
N LYS A 469 6.31 4.21 -12.14
CA LYS A 469 6.09 3.49 -10.88
C LYS A 469 7.30 2.67 -10.45
N ALA A 470 8.02 2.05 -11.38
CA ALA A 470 9.25 1.32 -11.09
C ALA A 470 10.29 2.23 -10.44
N VAL A 471 10.49 3.45 -10.97
CA VAL A 471 11.41 4.43 -10.41
C VAL A 471 10.97 4.93 -9.03
N GLU A 472 9.67 5.17 -8.85
CA GLU A 472 9.10 5.53 -7.55
C GLU A 472 9.38 4.45 -6.49
N VAL A 473 9.13 3.18 -6.83
CA VAL A 473 9.40 2.04 -5.95
C VAL A 473 10.89 1.96 -5.62
N MET A 474 11.79 2.05 -6.60
CA MET A 474 13.24 2.03 -6.36
C MET A 474 13.73 3.23 -5.52
N LYS A 475 13.04 4.37 -5.57
CA LYS A 475 13.32 5.52 -4.70
C LYS A 475 12.95 5.23 -3.25
N GLN A 476 11.81 4.59 -3.02
CA GLN A 476 11.25 4.35 -1.69
C GLN A 476 12.04 3.31 -0.89
N TYR A 477 12.56 2.25 -1.51
CA TYR A 477 13.26 1.18 -0.78
C TYR A 477 14.78 1.39 -0.79
N PRO A 478 15.46 1.44 0.38
CA PRO A 478 16.91 1.46 0.44
C PRO A 478 17.54 0.20 -0.15
N GLN A 479 18.74 0.37 -0.71
CA GLN A 479 19.48 -0.63 -1.45
C GLN A 479 19.85 -1.88 -0.62
N SER A 480 20.08 -1.73 0.69
CA SER A 480 20.51 -2.81 1.59
C SER A 480 19.47 -3.92 1.79
N VAL A 481 18.18 -3.67 1.47
CA VAL A 481 17.07 -4.60 1.73
C VAL A 481 16.40 -5.11 0.44
N SER A 482 16.67 -4.51 -0.73
CA SER A 482 15.73 -4.56 -1.87
C SER A 482 16.25 -4.96 -3.25
N LEU A 483 17.45 -5.56 -3.36
CA LEU A 483 18.08 -5.93 -4.64
C LEU A 483 17.17 -6.74 -5.59
N SER A 484 16.43 -7.72 -5.06
CA SER A 484 15.52 -8.55 -5.86
C SER A 484 14.33 -7.77 -6.43
N LEU A 485 13.83 -6.79 -5.69
CA LEU A 485 12.75 -5.91 -6.16
C LEU A 485 13.24 -5.02 -7.29
N TRP A 486 14.43 -4.45 -7.15
CA TRP A 486 15.01 -3.58 -8.17
C TRP A 486 15.31 -4.35 -9.46
N HIS A 487 15.90 -5.55 -9.35
CA HIS A 487 16.11 -6.42 -10.51
C HIS A 487 14.81 -6.65 -11.28
N THR A 488 13.72 -6.93 -10.56
CA THR A 488 12.42 -7.17 -11.18
C THR A 488 11.84 -5.91 -11.84
N CYS A 489 12.00 -4.74 -11.21
CA CYS A 489 11.65 -3.45 -11.82
C CYS A 489 12.44 -3.20 -13.12
N PHE A 490 13.75 -3.45 -13.13
CA PHE A 490 14.58 -3.31 -14.33
C PHE A 490 14.14 -4.26 -15.45
N GLN A 491 13.83 -5.51 -15.13
CA GLN A 491 13.30 -6.46 -16.11
C GLN A 491 12.01 -5.99 -16.76
N VAL A 492 11.09 -5.42 -15.98
CA VAL A 492 9.84 -4.82 -16.51
C VAL A 492 10.16 -3.66 -17.45
N MET A 493 10.96 -2.69 -16.99
CA MET A 493 11.29 -1.52 -17.81
C MET A 493 12.02 -1.89 -19.10
N GLN A 494 12.99 -2.82 -19.03
CA GLN A 494 13.70 -3.31 -20.21
C GLN A 494 12.75 -4.00 -21.19
N SER A 495 11.84 -4.85 -20.69
CA SER A 495 10.86 -5.54 -21.54
C SER A 495 9.92 -4.58 -22.23
N VAL A 496 9.46 -3.55 -21.51
CA VAL A 496 8.63 -2.47 -22.06
C VAL A 496 9.37 -1.71 -23.16
N PHE A 497 10.63 -1.35 -22.93
CA PHE A 497 11.45 -0.61 -23.90
C PHE A 497 11.70 -1.43 -25.16
N ASN A 498 11.98 -2.72 -25.02
CA ASN A 498 12.17 -3.60 -26.18
C ASN A 498 10.90 -3.75 -27.04
N GLN A 499 9.72 -3.40 -26.51
CA GLN A 499 8.43 -3.64 -27.17
C GLN A 499 7.71 -2.35 -27.63
N SER A 500 8.09 -1.17 -27.14
CA SER A 500 7.36 0.08 -27.41
C SER A 500 8.30 1.27 -27.69
N SER A 501 8.49 1.59 -28.98
CA SER A 501 9.27 2.76 -29.41
C SER A 501 8.63 4.10 -29.01
N GLU A 502 7.30 4.19 -29.05
CA GLU A 502 6.54 5.39 -28.65
C GLU A 502 6.69 5.68 -27.15
N ALA A 503 6.62 4.65 -26.31
CA ALA A 503 6.79 4.83 -24.88
C ALA A 503 8.23 5.20 -24.51
N ILE A 504 9.22 4.65 -25.21
CA ILE A 504 10.60 5.10 -25.11
C ILE A 504 10.65 6.59 -25.40
N GLN A 505 10.05 7.04 -26.50
CA GLN A 505 10.07 8.46 -26.88
C GLN A 505 9.44 9.35 -25.80
N SER A 506 8.24 9.01 -25.29
CA SER A 506 7.59 9.76 -24.19
C SER A 506 8.51 9.86 -22.96
N ILE A 507 9.01 8.72 -22.47
CA ILE A 507 9.89 8.68 -21.29
C ILE A 507 11.19 9.45 -21.54
N CYS A 508 11.75 9.32 -22.74
CA CYS A 508 13.02 9.95 -23.11
C CYS A 508 12.90 11.47 -23.29
N THR A 509 11.68 12.02 -23.39
CA THR A 509 11.44 13.47 -23.39
C THR A 509 11.34 14.08 -21.99
N ASP A 510 11.20 13.28 -20.94
CA ASP A 510 11.11 13.75 -19.56
C ASP A 510 12.48 13.84 -18.89
N SER A 511 13.13 15.01 -19.01
CA SER A 511 14.46 15.29 -18.46
C SER A 511 14.55 15.04 -16.94
N VAL A 512 13.48 15.32 -16.20
CA VAL A 512 13.42 15.16 -14.75
C VAL A 512 13.42 13.68 -14.37
N PHE A 513 12.64 12.86 -15.08
CA PHE A 513 12.61 11.42 -14.89
C PHE A 513 14.00 10.82 -15.16
N ILE A 514 14.61 11.16 -16.28
CA ILE A 514 15.90 10.60 -16.70
C ILE A 514 16.99 10.96 -15.71
N LYS A 515 17.07 12.24 -15.30
CA LYS A 515 18.06 12.70 -14.31
C LYS A 515 17.92 11.93 -13.00
N LYS A 516 16.69 11.81 -12.47
CA LYS A 516 16.42 11.05 -11.24
C LYS A 516 16.79 9.58 -11.37
N PHE A 517 16.45 8.97 -12.51
CA PHE A 517 16.75 7.58 -12.80
C PHE A 517 18.26 7.31 -12.87
N LEU A 518 19.01 8.13 -13.62
CA LEU A 518 20.45 7.98 -13.78
C LEU A 518 21.18 8.21 -12.47
N MET A 519 20.81 9.24 -11.69
CA MET A 519 21.33 9.45 -10.33
C MET A 519 21.14 8.21 -9.44
N ARG A 520 19.95 7.59 -9.50
CA ARG A 520 19.66 6.40 -8.68
C ARG A 520 20.43 5.18 -9.15
N THR A 521 20.50 4.97 -10.46
CA THR A 521 21.29 3.91 -11.08
C THR A 521 22.75 4.06 -10.69
N MET A 522 23.27 5.29 -10.60
CA MET A 522 24.63 5.54 -10.19
C MET A 522 24.95 5.08 -8.77
N THR A 523 24.03 5.26 -7.83
CA THR A 523 24.22 4.76 -6.46
C THR A 523 24.33 3.22 -6.39
N LEU A 524 23.86 2.49 -7.43
CA LEU A 524 23.90 1.03 -7.46
C LEU A 524 25.23 0.43 -7.90
N ILE A 525 25.86 1.08 -8.86
CA ILE A 525 26.90 0.46 -9.69
C ILE A 525 28.23 0.29 -8.92
N HIS A 526 28.29 0.82 -7.70
CA HIS A 526 29.36 0.55 -6.75
C HIS A 526 29.33 -0.87 -6.15
N ILE A 527 28.26 -1.66 -6.36
CA ILE A 527 28.12 -3.01 -5.83
C ILE A 527 28.30 -4.05 -6.95
N LYS A 528 29.22 -5.00 -6.75
CA LYS A 528 29.53 -6.13 -7.66
C LYS A 528 28.37 -7.14 -7.74
N HIS A 529 27.26 -6.77 -8.38
CA HIS A 529 26.04 -7.59 -8.39
C HIS A 529 25.33 -7.56 -9.75
N VAL A 530 24.60 -8.63 -10.09
CA VAL A 530 23.84 -8.82 -11.35
C VAL A 530 22.93 -7.63 -11.66
N VAL A 531 22.19 -7.13 -10.66
CA VAL A 531 21.31 -5.94 -10.74
C VAL A 531 22.00 -4.72 -11.38
N SER A 532 23.29 -4.52 -11.09
CA SER A 532 24.06 -3.39 -11.62
C SER A 532 24.23 -3.47 -13.14
N ILE A 533 24.26 -4.68 -13.71
CA ILE A 533 24.38 -4.89 -15.15
C ILE A 533 23.06 -4.54 -15.86
N GLU A 534 21.92 -5.00 -15.35
CA GLU A 534 20.63 -4.63 -15.93
C GLU A 534 20.39 -3.12 -15.84
N ALA A 535 20.78 -2.51 -14.72
CA ALA A 535 20.73 -1.07 -14.53
C ALA A 535 21.61 -0.32 -15.55
N CYS A 536 22.86 -0.76 -15.76
CA CYS A 536 23.76 -0.20 -16.78
C CYS A 536 23.20 -0.35 -18.20
N LYS A 537 22.67 -1.54 -18.55
CA LYS A 537 22.05 -1.79 -19.86
C LYS A 537 20.91 -0.81 -20.13
N PHE A 538 20.03 -0.62 -19.15
CA PHE A 538 18.88 0.26 -19.29
C PHE A 538 19.27 1.73 -19.32
N ALA A 539 20.20 2.14 -18.44
CA ALA A 539 20.74 3.50 -18.43
C ALA A 539 21.41 3.87 -19.77
N ASN A 540 22.06 2.91 -20.44
CA ASN A 540 22.58 3.12 -21.79
C ASN A 540 21.49 3.50 -22.78
N ILE A 541 20.40 2.74 -22.81
CA ILE A 541 19.30 2.96 -23.75
C ILE A 541 18.72 4.36 -23.53
N LEU A 542 18.53 4.76 -22.27
CA LEU A 542 18.06 6.10 -21.93
C LEU A 542 19.05 7.19 -22.36
N ILE A 543 20.34 7.05 -22.04
CA ILE A 543 21.37 8.01 -22.43
C ILE A 543 21.35 8.23 -23.95
N LEU A 544 21.28 7.16 -24.74
CA LEU A 544 21.28 7.26 -26.20
C LEU A 544 20.03 7.94 -26.76
N LYS A 545 18.86 7.59 -26.21
CA LYS A 545 17.59 8.12 -26.70
C LYS A 545 17.30 9.53 -26.19
N SER A 546 17.92 9.95 -25.09
CA SER A 546 17.70 11.25 -24.44
C SER A 546 18.88 12.21 -24.54
N ALA A 547 19.92 11.87 -25.30
CA ALA A 547 21.13 12.69 -25.38
C ALA A 547 20.90 14.12 -25.91
N ASN A 548 19.74 14.43 -26.50
CA ASN A 548 19.38 15.79 -26.96
C ASN A 548 18.84 16.69 -25.83
N ILE A 549 18.49 16.08 -24.70
CA ILE A 549 17.63 16.68 -23.66
C ILE A 549 18.37 16.77 -22.33
N ILE A 550 19.35 15.88 -22.12
CA ILE A 550 20.23 15.91 -20.95
C ILE A 550 21.36 16.89 -21.22
N ASP A 551 21.68 17.72 -20.22
CA ASP A 551 22.84 18.60 -20.27
C ASP A 551 24.14 17.80 -20.53
N ARG A 552 25.07 18.42 -21.27
CA ARG A 552 26.29 17.75 -21.75
C ARG A 552 27.20 17.31 -20.59
N ASP A 553 27.27 18.11 -19.52
CA ASP A 553 28.05 17.78 -18.32
C ASP A 553 27.40 16.65 -17.52
N ASP A 554 26.08 16.71 -17.33
CA ASP A 554 25.30 15.65 -16.67
C ASP A 554 25.44 14.33 -17.43
N LEU A 555 25.27 14.34 -18.76
CA LEU A 555 25.40 13.17 -19.63
C LEU A 555 26.79 12.53 -19.52
N THR A 556 27.83 13.37 -19.52
CA THR A 556 29.22 12.92 -19.40
C THR A 556 29.46 12.33 -18.01
N THR A 557 28.96 12.98 -16.96
CA THR A 557 29.06 12.51 -15.57
C THR A 557 28.39 11.15 -15.40
N TYR A 558 27.15 10.99 -15.87
CA TYR A 558 26.44 9.71 -15.83
C TYR A 558 27.17 8.64 -16.63
N SER A 559 27.67 8.99 -17.81
CA SER A 559 28.36 8.03 -18.68
C SER A 559 29.66 7.52 -18.07
N CYS A 560 30.50 8.41 -17.54
CA CYS A 560 31.72 8.05 -16.83
C CYS A 560 31.43 7.14 -15.63
N ALA A 561 30.40 7.47 -14.88
CA ALA A 561 30.14 6.79 -13.63
C ALA A 561 29.50 5.39 -13.88
N LEU A 562 28.64 5.26 -14.90
CA LEU A 562 28.13 3.97 -15.41
C LEU A 562 29.26 3.07 -15.89
N LEU A 563 30.19 3.66 -16.65
CA LEU A 563 31.35 2.96 -17.17
C LEU A 563 32.26 2.46 -16.04
N ASN A 564 32.52 3.30 -15.04
CA ASN A 564 33.37 2.98 -13.89
C ASN A 564 32.88 1.74 -13.14
N GLY A 565 31.59 1.69 -12.79
CA GLY A 565 31.14 0.52 -12.05
C GLY A 565 30.82 -0.68 -12.94
N SER A 566 30.53 -0.50 -14.24
CA SER A 566 30.50 -1.62 -15.18
C SER A 566 31.86 -2.32 -15.27
N ILE A 567 32.94 -1.55 -15.22
CA ILE A 567 34.32 -2.01 -15.14
C ILE A 567 34.59 -2.77 -13.83
N LYS A 568 34.11 -2.27 -12.68
CA LYS A 568 34.31 -2.90 -11.36
C LYS A 568 33.65 -4.26 -11.21
N ILE A 569 32.66 -4.59 -12.03
CA ILE A 569 31.94 -5.88 -12.04
C ILE A 569 32.72 -6.96 -12.84
N GLY A 570 33.79 -6.58 -13.54
CA GLY A 570 34.41 -7.36 -14.63
C GLY A 570 35.35 -8.51 -14.27
N GLU A 571 34.80 -9.69 -13.95
CA GLU A 571 35.45 -10.99 -14.20
C GLU A 571 34.69 -11.87 -15.21
N ASN A 572 33.51 -11.45 -15.68
CA ASN A 572 32.65 -12.25 -16.57
C ASN A 572 32.63 -11.68 -18.01
N GLU A 573 33.00 -12.51 -18.98
CA GLU A 573 33.17 -12.17 -20.41
C GLU A 573 31.91 -11.63 -21.09
N LEU A 574 30.72 -12.14 -20.71
CA LEU A 574 29.44 -11.69 -21.26
C LEU A 574 29.15 -10.22 -20.90
N HIS A 575 29.62 -9.79 -19.73
CA HIS A 575 29.45 -8.42 -19.24
C HIS A 575 30.34 -7.43 -19.99
N GLN A 576 31.56 -7.83 -20.34
CA GLN A 576 32.50 -7.00 -21.08
C GLN A 576 31.97 -6.63 -22.48
N THR A 577 31.23 -7.54 -23.13
CA THR A 577 30.55 -7.24 -24.41
C THR A 577 29.44 -6.19 -24.27
N THR A 578 28.74 -6.17 -23.14
CA THR A 578 27.74 -5.12 -22.86
C THR A 578 28.42 -3.76 -22.64
N VAL A 579 29.54 -3.74 -21.94
CA VAL A 579 30.35 -2.52 -21.72
C VAL A 579 30.93 -2.00 -23.03
N LEU A 580 31.30 -2.89 -23.96
CA LEU A 580 31.70 -2.51 -25.32
C LEU A 580 30.62 -1.77 -26.07
N ASN A 581 29.43 -2.37 -26.14
CA ASN A 581 28.30 -1.76 -26.81
C ASN A 581 27.92 -0.43 -26.14
N TYR A 582 28.08 -0.34 -24.82
CA TYR A 582 27.94 0.91 -24.07
C TYR A 582 28.90 1.99 -24.52
N MET A 583 30.21 1.70 -24.49
CA MET A 583 31.27 2.63 -24.90
C MET A 583 31.10 3.05 -26.36
N GLN A 584 30.85 2.10 -27.27
CA GLN A 584 30.65 2.34 -28.70
C GLN A 584 29.46 3.28 -28.95
N ASN A 585 28.30 3.00 -28.35
CA ASN A 585 27.13 3.83 -28.58
C ASN A 585 27.31 5.27 -28.05
N ILE A 586 28.02 5.40 -26.93
CA ILE A 586 28.34 6.70 -26.33
C ILE A 586 29.32 7.48 -27.22
N ILE A 587 30.32 6.81 -27.75
CA ILE A 587 31.26 7.33 -28.75
C ILE A 587 30.49 7.85 -29.97
N ASP A 588 29.57 7.04 -30.50
CA ASP A 588 28.79 7.35 -31.69
C ASP A 588 27.82 8.53 -31.46
N SER A 589 27.47 8.81 -30.20
CA SER A 589 26.60 9.94 -29.87
C SER A 589 27.25 11.31 -30.13
N LYS A 590 28.59 11.40 -30.23
CA LYS A 590 29.39 12.63 -30.40
C LYS A 590 29.15 13.73 -29.34
N ARG A 591 28.51 13.43 -28.21
CA ARG A 591 27.99 14.43 -27.26
C ARG A 591 28.75 14.54 -25.95
N LEU A 592 29.72 13.68 -25.71
CA LEU A 592 30.50 13.74 -24.48
C LEU A 592 31.49 14.90 -24.50
N ILE A 593 31.97 15.28 -23.31
CA ILE A 593 33.09 16.20 -23.14
C ILE A 593 34.35 15.36 -22.92
N PRO A 594 35.23 15.22 -23.93
CA PRO A 594 36.38 14.33 -23.82
C PRO A 594 37.33 14.69 -22.67
N ASP A 595 37.43 15.98 -22.30
CA ASP A 595 38.27 16.43 -21.19
C ASP A 595 37.77 15.95 -19.82
N ALA A 596 36.46 15.68 -19.67
CA ALA A 596 35.89 15.21 -18.41
C ALA A 596 36.39 13.81 -18.00
N TYR A 597 36.84 13.01 -18.97
CA TYR A 597 37.45 11.70 -18.70
C TYR A 597 38.75 11.82 -17.92
N PHE A 598 39.52 12.89 -18.14
CA PHE A 598 40.81 13.13 -17.48
C PHE A 598 40.68 13.91 -16.17
N ARG A 599 39.55 14.59 -15.94
CA ARG A 599 39.30 15.42 -14.73
C ARG A 599 38.61 14.70 -13.58
N SER A 600 37.99 13.55 -13.84
CA SER A 600 37.18 12.84 -12.85
C SER A 600 37.93 11.70 -12.17
N SER A 601 37.39 11.17 -11.07
CA SER A 601 37.84 9.93 -10.41
C SER A 601 37.80 8.68 -11.31
N PHE A 602 37.41 8.86 -12.56
CA PHE A 602 37.31 7.87 -13.61
C PHE A 602 38.66 7.51 -14.24
N PHE A 603 39.54 8.48 -14.52
CA PHE A 603 40.85 8.22 -15.11
C PHE A 603 41.68 7.23 -14.28
N PRO A 604 41.80 7.38 -12.94
CA PRO A 604 42.45 6.36 -12.10
C PRO A 604 41.84 4.96 -12.25
N GLY A 605 40.52 4.87 -12.37
CA GLY A 605 39.81 3.60 -12.53
C GLY A 605 40.08 2.93 -13.88
N LEU A 606 40.14 3.71 -14.96
CA LEU A 606 40.54 3.23 -16.29
C LEU A 606 42.00 2.79 -16.31
N THR A 607 42.92 3.59 -15.76
CA THR A 607 44.35 3.24 -15.72
C THR A 607 44.59 1.94 -14.96
N ASN A 608 43.89 1.70 -13.84
CA ASN A 608 43.99 0.42 -13.12
C ASN A 608 43.61 -0.78 -14.01
N LEU A 609 42.68 -0.62 -14.95
CA LEU A 609 42.39 -1.66 -15.94
C LEU A 609 43.47 -1.79 -17.02
N VAL A 610 44.08 -0.68 -17.44
CA VAL A 610 45.20 -0.69 -18.39
C VAL A 610 46.37 -1.48 -17.79
N GLU A 611 46.59 -1.41 -16.48
CA GLU A 611 47.67 -2.11 -15.77
C GLU A 611 47.44 -3.62 -15.58
N ARG A 612 46.21 -4.13 -15.71
CA ARG A 612 45.89 -5.55 -15.46
C ARG A 612 46.07 -6.40 -16.73
N PRO A 613 47.10 -7.28 -16.79
CA PRO A 613 47.34 -8.09 -17.98
C PRO A 613 46.22 -9.11 -18.23
N ALA A 614 46.05 -9.52 -19.49
CA ALA A 614 45.25 -10.68 -19.92
C ALA A 614 43.71 -10.58 -19.77
N LEU A 615 43.16 -9.40 -19.45
CA LEU A 615 41.71 -9.17 -19.50
C LEU A 615 41.33 -8.51 -20.82
N ARG A 616 40.29 -9.01 -21.51
CA ARG A 616 39.68 -8.31 -22.65
C ARG A 616 39.34 -6.86 -22.29
N ALA A 617 38.95 -6.59 -21.03
CA ALA A 617 38.76 -5.23 -20.48
C ALA A 617 39.97 -4.28 -20.65
N GLN A 618 41.21 -4.77 -20.50
CA GLN A 618 42.44 -3.98 -20.70
C GLN A 618 42.50 -3.44 -22.13
N LYS A 619 42.32 -4.35 -23.11
CA LYS A 619 42.29 -4.00 -24.54
C LYS A 619 41.21 -2.97 -24.85
N LEU A 620 40.03 -3.08 -24.22
CA LEU A 620 38.92 -2.16 -24.45
C LEU A 620 39.18 -0.75 -23.95
N VAL A 621 39.78 -0.62 -22.77
CA VAL A 621 40.14 0.70 -22.23
C VAL A 621 41.21 1.36 -23.10
N ILE A 622 42.16 0.57 -23.61
CA ILE A 622 43.18 1.08 -24.54
C ILE A 622 42.54 1.52 -25.86
N MET A 623 41.64 0.70 -26.44
CA MET A 623 40.87 1.08 -27.63
C MET A 623 40.08 2.37 -27.41
N PHE A 624 39.45 2.53 -26.23
CA PHE A 624 38.73 3.74 -25.85
C PHE A 624 39.65 4.97 -25.79
N PHE A 625 40.84 4.85 -25.18
CA PHE A 625 41.81 5.95 -25.17
C PHE A 625 42.40 6.24 -26.56
N CYS A 626 42.61 5.24 -27.40
CA CYS A 626 42.99 5.42 -28.81
C CYS A 626 41.91 6.20 -29.56
N TRP A 627 40.64 5.83 -29.37
CA TRP A 627 39.52 6.56 -29.93
C TRP A 627 39.47 8.00 -29.43
N LEU A 628 39.69 8.24 -28.12
CA LEU A 628 39.73 9.61 -27.58
C LEU A 628 40.82 10.43 -28.26
N LYS A 629 42.04 9.89 -28.38
CA LYS A 629 43.14 10.55 -29.11
C LYS A 629 42.73 10.92 -30.54
N HIS A 630 42.20 9.94 -31.28
CA HIS A 630 41.72 10.11 -32.65
C HIS A 630 40.61 11.17 -32.74
N TYR A 631 39.69 11.19 -31.78
CA TYR A 631 38.63 12.19 -31.70
C TYR A 631 39.19 13.61 -31.60
N TYR A 632 40.21 13.86 -30.77
CA TYR A 632 40.82 15.19 -30.68
C TYR A 632 41.56 15.59 -31.95
N GLU A 633 42.26 14.64 -32.57
CA GLU A 633 42.98 14.87 -33.82
C GLU A 633 42.01 15.21 -34.96
N CYS A 634 40.94 14.42 -35.11
CA CYS A 634 39.90 14.69 -36.10
C CYS A 634 39.10 15.96 -35.80
N SER A 635 38.77 16.25 -34.53
CA SER A 635 38.03 17.48 -34.17
C SER A 635 38.84 18.74 -34.46
N ALA A 636 40.17 18.67 -34.38
CA ALA A 636 41.05 19.78 -34.76
C ALA A 636 41.19 19.96 -36.28
N GLN A 637 40.94 18.89 -37.06
CA GLN A 637 41.24 18.83 -38.49
C GLN A 637 40.00 18.60 -39.39
N ASN A 638 38.79 18.64 -38.83
CA ASN A 638 37.54 18.26 -39.50
C ASN A 638 37.60 16.85 -40.16
N GLY A 639 38.35 15.92 -39.57
CA GLY A 639 38.54 14.57 -40.08
C GLY A 639 37.35 13.64 -39.84
N VAL A 640 37.30 12.52 -40.57
CA VAL A 640 36.30 11.46 -40.37
C VAL A 640 36.67 10.63 -39.15
N LEU A 641 35.74 10.51 -38.22
CA LEU A 641 35.93 9.73 -37.00
C LEU A 641 35.83 8.23 -37.30
N GLU A 642 36.86 7.48 -36.93
CA GLU A 642 36.90 6.03 -37.01
C GLU A 642 36.05 5.36 -35.91
N SER A 643 35.55 4.15 -36.16
CA SER A 643 34.80 3.35 -35.18
C SER A 643 35.69 2.79 -34.07
N LEU A 644 35.12 2.36 -32.93
CA LEU A 644 35.91 1.73 -31.87
C LEU A 644 36.53 0.41 -32.35
N SER A 645 35.84 -0.35 -33.22
CA SER A 645 36.39 -1.58 -33.81
C SER A 645 37.65 -1.34 -34.64
N GLN A 646 37.75 -0.19 -35.31
CA GLN A 646 38.95 0.19 -36.06
C GLN A 646 40.13 0.56 -35.14
N MET A 647 39.87 0.90 -33.87
CA MET A 647 40.93 1.15 -32.88
C MET A 647 41.64 -0.13 -32.41
N GLU A 648 41.12 -1.32 -32.75
CA GLU A 648 41.71 -2.58 -32.33
C GLU A 648 43.15 -2.77 -32.84
N ALA A 649 43.41 -2.36 -34.09
CA ALA A 649 44.74 -2.40 -34.69
C ALA A 649 45.72 -1.47 -33.94
N LYS A 650 45.26 -0.27 -33.56
CA LYS A 650 46.05 0.73 -32.82
C LYS A 650 46.29 0.31 -31.35
N ALA A 651 45.34 -0.40 -30.76
CA ALA A 651 45.44 -0.88 -29.37
C ALA A 651 46.39 -2.07 -29.20
N THR A 652 46.52 -2.93 -30.21
CA THR A 652 47.29 -4.20 -30.10
C THR A 652 48.78 -3.98 -29.78
N PRO A 653 49.51 -3.06 -30.46
CA PRO A 653 50.89 -2.75 -30.10
C PRO A 653 51.06 -2.20 -28.67
N ILE A 654 50.08 -1.41 -28.19
CA ILE A 654 50.08 -0.85 -26.84
C ILE A 654 49.93 -1.98 -25.81
N VAL A 655 48.96 -2.88 -26.00
CA VAL A 655 48.76 -4.06 -25.14
C VAL A 655 50.03 -4.91 -25.07
N ASN A 656 50.65 -5.19 -26.21
CA ASN A 656 51.89 -5.97 -26.29
C ASN A 656 53.06 -5.30 -25.56
N THR A 657 53.10 -3.96 -25.54
CA THR A 657 54.14 -3.22 -24.82
C THR A 657 53.88 -3.21 -23.31
N ILE A 658 52.62 -3.11 -22.89
CA ILE A 658 52.21 -3.18 -21.48
C ILE A 658 52.52 -4.56 -20.88
N TYR A 659 52.53 -5.63 -21.68
CA TYR A 659 52.88 -6.98 -21.20
C TYR A 659 54.23 -7.01 -20.45
N TRP A 660 55.17 -6.14 -20.82
CA TRP A 660 56.50 -6.03 -20.22
C TRP A 660 56.59 -5.04 -19.05
N TYR A 661 55.53 -4.27 -18.81
CA TYR A 661 55.49 -3.29 -17.74
C TYR A 661 55.44 -3.95 -16.36
N ARG A 662 56.25 -3.43 -15.43
CA ARG A 662 56.20 -3.79 -14.01
C ARG A 662 55.85 -2.55 -13.18
N PRO A 663 54.75 -2.57 -12.40
CA PRO A 663 54.37 -1.43 -11.58
C PRO A 663 55.48 -1.03 -10.62
N THR A 664 55.88 0.25 -10.64
CA THR A 664 56.95 0.77 -9.77
C THR A 664 56.42 1.41 -8.48
N GLY A 665 55.11 1.61 -8.39
CA GLY A 665 54.45 2.27 -7.25
C GLY A 665 54.39 3.80 -7.33
N ASN A 666 54.91 4.41 -8.41
CA ASN A 666 54.97 5.87 -8.62
C ASN A 666 53.62 6.54 -8.96
N GLY A 667 52.50 5.91 -8.62
CA GLY A 667 51.15 6.40 -8.87
C GLY A 667 50.59 6.07 -10.26
N ILE A 668 49.38 6.56 -10.52
CA ILE A 668 48.52 6.18 -11.67
C ILE A 668 49.05 6.60 -13.05
N LEU A 669 50.19 7.31 -13.13
CA LEU A 669 50.79 7.73 -14.39
C LEU A 669 52.00 6.89 -14.80
N ASP A 670 52.49 6.05 -13.89
CA ASP A 670 53.72 5.26 -14.07
C ASP A 670 53.67 4.39 -15.33
N ILE A 671 52.53 3.75 -15.61
CA ILE A 671 52.35 2.95 -16.82
C ILE A 671 52.51 3.77 -18.10
N TYR A 672 52.01 5.01 -18.14
CA TYR A 672 52.13 5.86 -19.31
C TYR A 672 53.54 6.43 -19.45
N GLU A 673 54.22 6.75 -18.34
CA GLU A 673 55.63 7.16 -18.38
C GLU A 673 56.54 6.03 -18.85
N TYR A 674 56.26 4.78 -18.44
CA TYR A 674 56.94 3.60 -18.96
C TYR A 674 56.72 3.46 -20.47
N LEU A 675 55.48 3.55 -20.93
CA LEU A 675 55.15 3.43 -22.35
C LEU A 675 55.71 4.58 -23.20
N GLU A 676 55.84 5.79 -22.65
CA GLU A 676 56.51 6.90 -23.33
C GLU A 676 58.01 6.62 -23.53
N ARG A 677 58.68 6.04 -22.52
CA ARG A 677 60.14 5.76 -22.58
C ARG A 677 60.48 4.51 -23.38
N HIS A 678 59.65 3.48 -23.31
CA HIS A 678 59.96 2.14 -23.83
C HIS A 678 59.08 1.71 -25.01
N GLY A 679 57.97 2.41 -25.25
CA GLY A 679 57.14 2.20 -26.44
C GLY A 679 57.85 2.67 -27.70
N ARG A 680 57.54 2.04 -28.84
CA ARG A 680 58.03 2.47 -30.16
C ARG A 680 56.91 3.15 -30.95
N GLY A 681 57.26 4.18 -31.71
CA GLY A 681 56.35 4.87 -32.64
C GLY A 681 55.05 5.31 -31.96
N GLU A 682 53.92 4.89 -32.53
CA GLU A 682 52.56 5.24 -32.08
C GLU A 682 52.29 4.95 -30.60
N VAL A 683 52.95 3.94 -30.00
CA VAL A 683 52.78 3.60 -28.57
C VAL A 683 53.31 4.72 -27.67
N ALA A 684 54.53 5.22 -27.96
CA ALA A 684 55.13 6.30 -27.19
C ALA A 684 54.38 7.62 -27.39
N GLU A 685 53.92 7.88 -28.62
CA GLU A 685 53.10 9.06 -28.93
C GLU A 685 51.75 9.04 -28.23
N TRP A 686 51.07 7.89 -28.20
CA TRP A 686 49.82 7.71 -27.48
C TRP A 686 49.99 7.94 -25.97
N ALA A 687 51.05 7.37 -25.37
CA ALA A 687 51.33 7.54 -23.96
C ALA A 687 51.66 8.99 -23.60
N ARG A 688 52.50 9.65 -24.40
CA ARG A 688 52.81 11.08 -24.27
C ARG A 688 51.57 11.96 -24.38
N TRP A 689 50.66 11.62 -25.31
CA TRP A 689 49.40 12.33 -25.47
C TRP A 689 48.54 12.24 -24.20
N ILE A 690 48.41 11.05 -23.59
CA ILE A 690 47.70 10.87 -22.31
C ILE A 690 48.36 11.69 -21.20
N LEU A 691 49.68 11.60 -21.03
CA LEU A 691 50.43 12.34 -20.00
C LEU A 691 50.20 13.85 -20.10
N ASN A 692 50.28 14.39 -21.32
CA ASN A 692 50.03 15.81 -21.57
C ASN A 692 48.59 16.22 -21.24
N ARG A 693 47.60 15.36 -21.53
CA ARG A 693 46.18 15.63 -21.22
C ARG A 693 45.90 15.62 -19.73
N VAL A 694 46.47 14.69 -18.98
CA VAL A 694 46.31 14.65 -17.52
C VAL A 694 46.99 15.86 -16.88
N ARG A 695 48.22 16.20 -17.28
CA ARG A 695 48.95 17.35 -16.75
C ARG A 695 48.24 18.69 -16.99
N ARG A 696 47.62 18.88 -18.16
CA ARG A 696 46.82 20.08 -18.48
C ARG A 696 45.54 20.22 -17.66
N ASN A 697 45.03 19.10 -17.14
CA ASN A 697 43.77 19.04 -16.40
C ASN A 697 43.95 18.91 -14.89
N ALA A 698 45.20 18.86 -14.40
CA ALA A 698 45.48 18.90 -12.97
C ALA A 698 45.05 20.26 -12.40
N PRO A 699 44.39 20.31 -11.22
CA PRO A 699 44.14 21.58 -10.56
C PRO A 699 45.48 22.31 -10.36
N PRO A 700 45.52 23.65 -10.51
CA PRO A 700 46.74 24.40 -10.25
C PRO A 700 47.22 24.04 -8.85
N ALA A 701 48.49 23.65 -8.73
CA ALA A 701 49.08 23.29 -7.45
C ALA A 701 48.75 24.41 -6.47
N VAL A 702 47.97 24.10 -5.42
CA VAL A 702 47.68 25.05 -4.34
C VAL A 702 49.03 25.52 -3.84
N GLY A 703 49.36 26.78 -4.11
CA GLY A 703 50.62 27.37 -3.70
C GLY A 703 50.71 27.23 -2.20
N VAL A 704 51.51 26.28 -1.73
CA VAL A 704 51.94 26.23 -0.34
C VAL A 704 52.72 27.51 -0.16
N GLN A 705 52.12 28.49 0.51
CA GLN A 705 52.85 29.68 0.94
C GLN A 705 54.08 29.21 1.73
N PRO A 706 55.28 29.75 1.46
CA PRO A 706 56.44 29.42 2.28
C PRO A 706 56.11 29.82 3.71
N VAL A 707 56.20 28.85 4.63
CA VAL A 707 56.28 29.17 6.05
C VAL A 707 57.60 29.91 6.22
N GLU A 708 57.53 31.23 6.41
CA GLU A 708 58.67 32.02 6.86
C GLU A 708 59.19 31.40 8.16
N ARG A 709 60.40 30.85 8.09
CA ARG A 709 61.17 30.47 9.27
C ARG A 709 61.95 31.70 9.72
N ASN A 710 61.71 32.11 10.97
CA ASN A 710 62.62 33.00 11.73
C ASN A 710 64.02 32.41 11.79
#